data_AF-A0A540MMU8-F1
#
_entry.id   AF-A0A540MMU8-F1
#
_cell.length_a   1.000
_cell.length_b   1.000
_cell.length_c   1.000
_cell.angle_alpha   90.00
_cell.angle_beta   90.00
_cell.angle_gamma   90.00
#
_symmetry.space_group_name_H-M   'P 1'
#
loop_
_entity.id
_entity.type
_entity.pdbx_description
1 polymer ?
#
loop_
_entity_poly.entity_id
_entity_poly.type
_entity_poly.pdbx_seq_one_letter_code
_entity_poly.pdbx_strand_id
1 'polypeptide(L)'
;MAGFLVLVAAAVVVGLCINGGWVAEAGREAPGRTGRRVHTLFSVECQNYFDWQTVGLMHSYRKYLVGCDNLLAQLHTKHPELCDKVGGLLAMHIDDLRALAPMWLSKTEEVREDRAHWTTNITGDIYGKGWISEMYGYSFGAAEVGLQHKINDNLMIYPGYTPAEGVEPILLHYGLPFSVGNWSFSKLDHHEDGIVYDCGRLFPEPPYPKEVIMMELDQYKRRALMLNLECINTLNEGLLLQHAADGCPKPKLTKYTSFLKSKTFAELTRPKKLTPATLRFEEPVHVVQAVQQEVVDEPGKPYPKIHTLFSTECTPYFDWQTVGLVHSFHLSGQPGNITRLLSCTDEDLKQYAGHDLAPTHYVPSMSRHPLTGDWYPAINKPAAVLHWLNHANTDAEYIVILDADMILRGPITPWEFKAARGRPVSTPYDYLIGCDNELAKLHTRHPEACDKVGGVIIMHIDDLRKFALLWLHKTEEVRADTAHYATNITGDIYASGWISEMYGYSFGAAELKLRHQISSEILIYPGYAPEPGIKYRVFHYGLEFKVGNWSFDKASWRNVDVVNKCWAQFPDPPDPSTLDQTDKKKLQTDLLSLECIKTLKEALHLHHKRRNCPDPSSLSNSNSQAAEEVVVSRKLGKLDGSLGLGSNHVQTNHSEEISEPTLTDGMFSSVRFWVVALWAFCGLGFLTVASVLFSGRKGKGKRGKSHRIKRRNSGTGFMDISSRDRHLRGGEVPS
;
A
#
# COMPACT_ATOMS: atom_id res chain seq x y z
N MET A 1 -50.95 0.03 -11.83
CA MET A 1 -49.61 0.59 -12.10
C MET A 1 -49.73 2.11 -12.15
N ALA A 2 -49.17 2.82 -11.17
CA ALA A 2 -49.16 4.29 -11.15
C ALA A 2 -48.02 4.84 -10.26
N GLY A 3 -47.93 4.38 -9.00
CA GLY A 3 -46.93 4.84 -8.04
C GLY A 3 -45.46 4.53 -8.36
N PHE A 4 -45.17 3.65 -9.32
CA PHE A 4 -43.80 3.23 -9.65
C PHE A 4 -43.08 4.16 -10.65
N LEU A 5 -43.79 5.09 -11.29
CA LEU A 5 -43.21 6.03 -12.28
C LEU A 5 -42.70 7.34 -11.67
N VAL A 6 -43.10 7.68 -10.44
CA VAL A 6 -42.69 8.93 -9.76
C VAL A 6 -41.27 8.80 -9.17
N LEU A 7 -40.93 7.65 -8.58
CA LEU A 7 -39.61 7.40 -8.00
C LEU A 7 -38.47 7.38 -9.03
N VAL A 8 -38.73 6.87 -10.24
CA VAL A 8 -37.73 6.86 -11.32
C VAL A 8 -37.48 8.27 -11.87
N ALA A 9 -38.51 9.12 -11.92
CA ALA A 9 -38.35 10.51 -12.34
C ALA A 9 -37.48 11.32 -11.36
N ALA A 10 -37.67 11.14 -10.05
CA ALA A 10 -36.87 11.84 -9.03
C ALA A 10 -35.37 11.49 -9.11
N ALA A 11 -35.04 10.21 -9.28
CA ALA A 11 -33.65 9.76 -9.42
C ALA A 11 -32.95 10.32 -10.67
N VAL A 12 -33.66 10.44 -11.79
CA VAL A 12 -33.10 10.96 -13.06
C VAL A 12 -32.88 12.48 -13.02
N VAL A 13 -33.69 13.25 -12.28
CA VAL A 13 -33.48 14.70 -12.12
C VAL A 13 -32.24 14.98 -11.25
N VAL A 14 -32.06 14.26 -10.14
CA VAL A 14 -30.84 14.40 -9.31
C VAL A 14 -29.58 13.98 -10.09
N GLY A 15 -29.68 12.92 -10.90
CA GLY A 15 -28.56 12.43 -11.73
C GLY A 15 -28.09 13.37 -12.85
N LEU A 16 -28.79 14.47 -13.14
CA LEU A 16 -28.43 15.42 -14.21
C LEU A 16 -27.90 16.77 -13.71
N CYS A 17 -28.03 17.10 -12.42
CA CYS A 17 -27.52 18.36 -11.86
C CYS A 17 -26.05 18.31 -11.40
N ILE A 18 -25.38 17.16 -11.46
CA ILE A 18 -23.99 16.99 -10.99
C ILE A 18 -22.95 17.35 -12.08
N ASN A 19 -23.36 17.47 -13.35
CA ASN A 19 -22.51 17.94 -14.45
C ASN A 19 -22.45 19.48 -14.53
N GLY A 20 -22.08 20.14 -13.43
CA GLY A 20 -21.96 21.60 -13.32
C GLY A 20 -20.66 22.11 -12.68
N GLY A 21 -19.77 21.22 -12.22
CA GLY A 21 -18.50 21.62 -11.59
C GLY A 21 -17.53 22.27 -12.59
N TRP A 22 -17.25 23.57 -12.41
CA TRP A 22 -16.26 24.29 -13.22
C TRP A 22 -14.83 23.84 -12.84
N VAL A 23 -14.29 22.89 -13.59
CA VAL A 23 -12.88 22.49 -13.48
C VAL A 23 -11.99 23.56 -14.13
N ALA A 24 -11.53 24.52 -13.32
CA ALA A 24 -10.53 25.50 -13.74
C ALA A 24 -9.12 24.88 -13.75
N GLU A 25 -8.60 24.51 -14.92
CA GLU A 25 -7.21 24.05 -15.08
C GLU A 25 -6.20 25.18 -14.86
N ALA A 26 -5.85 25.42 -13.60
CA ALA A 26 -4.90 26.45 -13.19
C ALA A 26 -3.47 25.88 -12.98
N GLY A 27 -2.71 25.69 -14.07
CA GLY A 27 -1.27 25.41 -13.94
C GLY A 27 -0.57 24.96 -15.22
N ARG A 28 0.34 25.79 -15.77
CA ARG A 28 1.31 25.33 -16.76
C ARG A 28 2.40 24.52 -16.07
N GLU A 29 2.70 23.33 -16.58
CA GLU A 29 3.84 22.55 -16.11
C GLU A 29 5.17 23.29 -16.33
N ALA A 30 6.03 23.27 -15.30
CA ALA A 30 7.45 23.55 -15.48
C ALA A 30 8.16 22.23 -15.84
N PRO A 31 8.87 22.15 -16.98
CA PRO A 31 9.39 20.88 -17.47
C PRO A 31 10.48 20.31 -16.56
N GLY A 32 10.37 19.02 -16.22
CA GLY A 32 11.47 18.25 -15.61
C GLY A 32 11.17 17.51 -14.29
N ARG A 33 9.93 17.53 -13.75
CA ARG A 33 9.55 16.70 -12.60
C ARG A 33 8.11 16.18 -12.72
N THR A 34 7.96 14.85 -12.72
CA THR A 34 6.65 14.18 -12.58
C THR A 34 6.15 14.32 -11.14
N GLY A 35 5.42 15.40 -10.88
CA GLY A 35 4.85 15.71 -9.58
C GLY A 35 3.91 14.61 -9.06
N ARG A 36 3.75 14.54 -7.74
CA ARG A 36 2.62 13.78 -7.15
C ARG A 36 1.33 14.45 -7.62
N ARG A 37 0.35 13.67 -8.10
CA ARG A 37 -0.97 14.20 -8.44
C ARG A 37 -1.67 14.63 -7.15
N VAL A 38 -1.75 15.93 -6.92
CA VAL A 38 -2.52 16.53 -5.84
C VAL A 38 -3.86 16.97 -6.43
N HIS A 39 -4.96 16.61 -5.77
CA HIS A 39 -6.28 17.13 -6.07
C HIS A 39 -6.77 17.88 -4.83
N THR A 40 -7.05 19.17 -4.98
CA THR A 40 -7.48 20.03 -3.87
C THR A 40 -8.99 20.09 -3.85
N LEU A 41 -9.60 19.52 -2.81
CA LEU A 41 -11.02 19.61 -2.55
C LEU A 41 -11.31 20.77 -1.59
N PHE A 42 -12.43 21.45 -1.80
CA PHE A 42 -13.04 22.35 -0.82
C PHE A 42 -14.56 22.10 -0.83
N SER A 43 -15.17 22.14 0.35
CA SER A 43 -16.63 22.06 0.49
C SER A 43 -17.21 23.46 0.64
N VAL A 44 -18.32 23.71 -0.03
CA VAL A 44 -19.11 24.95 0.05
C VAL A 44 -20.59 24.60 -0.02
N GLU A 45 -21.42 25.31 0.74
CA GLU A 45 -22.87 25.22 0.63
C GLU A 45 -23.40 26.23 -0.40
N CYS A 46 -24.52 25.91 -1.05
CA CYS A 46 -25.17 26.80 -2.02
C CYS A 46 -25.89 27.99 -1.34
N GLN A 47 -25.11 28.90 -0.76
CA GLN A 47 -25.58 30.14 -0.13
C GLN A 47 -24.61 31.29 -0.44
N ASN A 48 -25.15 32.51 -0.63
CA ASN A 48 -24.39 33.75 -0.91
C ASN A 48 -23.14 33.92 -0.01
N TYR A 49 -23.24 33.46 1.24
CA TYR A 49 -22.14 33.47 2.21
C TYR A 49 -20.87 32.81 1.68
N PHE A 50 -20.97 31.70 0.96
CA PHE A 50 -19.84 30.89 0.51
C PHE A 50 -19.33 31.24 -0.90
N ASP A 51 -20.13 31.94 -1.70
CA ASP A 51 -19.73 32.35 -3.05
C ASP A 51 -18.49 33.27 -3.00
N TRP A 52 -18.49 34.27 -2.11
CA TRP A 52 -17.33 35.15 -1.94
C TRP A 52 -16.15 34.45 -1.22
N GLN A 53 -16.42 33.39 -0.44
CA GLN A 53 -15.37 32.59 0.18
C GLN A 53 -14.64 31.71 -0.85
N THR A 54 -15.34 31.27 -1.89
CA THR A 54 -14.75 30.50 -3.01
C THR A 54 -13.67 31.32 -3.75
N VAL A 55 -13.77 32.66 -3.71
CA VAL A 55 -12.83 33.61 -4.33
C VAL A 55 -11.50 33.74 -3.55
N GLY A 56 -11.42 33.26 -2.30
CA GLY A 56 -10.17 33.19 -1.53
C GLY A 56 -10.27 32.23 -0.35
N LEU A 57 -9.50 31.14 -0.36
CA LEU A 57 -9.91 29.90 0.31
C LEU A 57 -8.99 29.39 1.45
N MET A 58 -9.63 28.62 2.32
CA MET A 58 -9.11 27.63 3.30
C MET A 58 -8.97 28.03 4.78
N HIS A 59 -8.95 26.97 5.61
CA HIS A 59 -9.26 26.93 7.04
C HIS A 59 -8.12 26.24 7.83
N SER A 60 -8.04 26.38 9.16
CA SER A 60 -7.37 25.46 10.12
C SER A 60 -7.44 26.03 11.55
N TYR A 61 -7.47 25.19 12.59
CA TYR A 61 -7.24 25.63 13.97
C TYR A 61 -6.80 24.48 14.90
N ARG A 62 -5.87 24.76 15.83
CA ARG A 62 -5.36 23.81 16.85
C ARG A 62 -5.82 24.10 18.29
N LYS A 63 -6.00 25.37 18.66
CA LYS A 63 -6.22 25.80 20.06
C LYS A 63 -7.66 25.68 20.60
N TYR A 64 -8.65 25.39 19.75
CA TYR A 64 -10.04 25.24 20.20
C TYR A 64 -10.42 23.78 20.52
N LEU A 65 -9.71 22.78 20.00
CA LEU A 65 -10.08 21.36 20.18
C LEU A 65 -9.66 20.78 21.56
N VAL A 66 -10.02 21.48 22.64
CA VAL A 66 -9.72 21.06 24.03
C VAL A 66 -10.45 19.78 24.44
N GLY A 67 -11.48 19.38 23.70
CA GLY A 67 -12.22 18.11 23.84
C GLY A 67 -11.35 16.87 23.67
N CYS A 68 -10.25 16.95 22.92
CA CYS A 68 -9.26 15.87 22.84
C CYS A 68 -8.55 15.60 24.18
N ASP A 69 -8.46 16.59 25.08
CA ASP A 69 -7.79 16.45 26.39
C ASP A 69 -8.75 15.97 27.50
N ASN A 70 -10.05 15.81 27.21
CA ASN A 70 -11.08 15.71 28.25
C ASN A 70 -12.15 14.64 27.95
N LEU A 71 -13.22 14.65 28.74
CA LEU A 71 -14.34 13.71 28.67
C LEU A 71 -14.95 13.59 27.26
N LEU A 72 -14.93 14.65 26.44
CA LEU A 72 -15.53 14.63 25.10
C LEU A 72 -14.90 13.55 24.21
N ALA A 73 -13.57 13.37 24.25
CA ALA A 73 -12.91 12.28 23.54
C ALA A 73 -13.27 10.90 24.09
N GLN A 74 -13.42 10.77 25.40
CA GLN A 74 -13.78 9.51 26.07
C GLN A 74 -15.24 9.08 25.82
N LEU A 75 -16.12 10.04 25.50
CA LEU A 75 -17.49 9.79 25.08
C LEU A 75 -17.56 9.40 23.59
N HIS A 76 -16.80 10.09 22.75
CA HIS A 76 -16.99 10.05 21.29
C HIS A 76 -15.93 9.28 20.49
N THR A 77 -14.89 8.73 21.12
CA THR A 77 -14.03 7.73 20.47
C THR A 77 -13.53 6.68 21.46
N LYS A 78 -13.31 5.46 20.95
CA LYS A 78 -12.61 4.37 21.62
C LYS A 78 -11.09 4.62 21.74
N HIS A 79 -10.59 5.59 20.96
CA HIS A 79 -9.17 5.91 20.82
C HIS A 79 -8.87 7.38 21.18
N PRO A 80 -9.20 7.85 22.39
CA PRO A 80 -8.92 9.23 22.81
C PRO A 80 -7.41 9.55 22.76
N GLU A 81 -6.53 8.54 22.87
CA GLU A 81 -5.08 8.66 22.69
C GLU A 81 -4.64 9.03 21.27
N LEU A 82 -5.53 8.93 20.27
CA LEU A 82 -5.31 9.33 18.88
C LEU A 82 -6.03 10.64 18.51
N CYS A 83 -6.60 11.37 19.47
CA CYS A 83 -7.31 12.64 19.20
C CYS A 83 -6.32 13.79 18.95
N ASP A 84 -5.87 13.92 17.70
CA ASP A 84 -5.09 15.07 17.24
C ASP A 84 -5.97 16.34 17.15
N LYS A 85 -5.44 17.46 17.63
CA LYS A 85 -6.10 18.78 17.55
C LYS A 85 -5.85 19.45 16.20
N VAL A 86 -6.51 18.95 15.16
CA VAL A 86 -6.27 19.34 13.77
C VAL A 86 -7.55 19.79 13.05
N GLY A 87 -7.38 20.42 11.89
CA GLY A 87 -8.49 20.76 11.01
C GLY A 87 -8.09 21.65 9.84
N GLY A 88 -8.99 21.79 8.87
CA GLY A 88 -9.01 22.85 7.85
C GLY A 88 -7.98 22.79 6.73
N LEU A 89 -6.68 22.64 7.01
CA LEU A 89 -5.67 22.31 6.00
C LEU A 89 -5.31 20.84 6.18
N LEU A 90 -5.95 20.00 5.37
CA LEU A 90 -5.91 18.56 5.49
C LEU A 90 -5.23 17.97 4.25
N ALA A 91 -4.13 17.25 4.46
CA ALA A 91 -3.35 16.63 3.39
C ALA A 91 -3.06 15.17 3.76
N MET A 92 -3.77 14.26 3.11
CA MET A 92 -3.81 12.83 3.39
C MET A 92 -3.77 12.03 2.08
N HIS A 93 -3.57 10.71 2.14
CA HIS A 93 -3.73 9.84 0.97
C HIS A 93 -5.21 9.69 0.59
N ILE A 94 -5.48 9.30 -0.66
CA ILE A 94 -6.86 9.07 -1.10
C ILE A 94 -7.53 7.92 -0.35
N ASP A 95 -6.74 6.96 0.16
CA ASP A 95 -7.24 5.81 0.92
C ASP A 95 -7.50 6.16 2.40
N ASP A 96 -6.65 7.00 3.00
CA ASP A 96 -6.91 7.64 4.30
C ASP A 96 -8.26 8.39 4.25
N LEU A 97 -8.50 9.17 3.19
CA LEU A 97 -9.75 9.89 2.97
C LEU A 97 -10.94 8.95 2.77
N ARG A 98 -10.76 7.81 2.08
CA ARG A 98 -11.82 6.79 1.89
C ARG A 98 -12.21 6.11 3.20
N ALA A 99 -11.24 5.83 4.07
CA ALA A 99 -11.51 5.28 5.40
C ALA A 99 -12.17 6.33 6.31
N LEU A 100 -11.64 7.55 6.30
CA LEU A 100 -12.08 8.64 7.18
C LEU A 100 -13.46 9.20 6.82
N ALA A 101 -13.76 9.45 5.54
CA ALA A 101 -14.99 10.14 5.13
C ALA A 101 -16.30 9.61 5.77
N PRO A 102 -16.60 8.30 5.81
CA PRO A 102 -17.80 7.80 6.49
C PRO A 102 -17.77 8.00 8.01
N MET A 103 -16.59 7.84 8.64
CA MET A 103 -16.43 8.01 10.08
C MET A 103 -16.48 9.49 10.50
N TRP A 104 -15.95 10.39 9.68
CA TRP A 104 -16.03 11.85 9.88
C TRP A 104 -17.48 12.32 9.92
N LEU A 105 -18.32 11.89 8.96
CA LEU A 105 -19.75 12.21 8.99
C LEU A 105 -20.43 11.64 10.24
N SER A 106 -20.27 10.33 10.50
CA SER A 106 -20.90 9.67 11.64
C SER A 106 -20.51 10.27 12.99
N LYS A 107 -19.22 10.62 13.19
CA LYS A 107 -18.75 11.29 14.41
C LYS A 107 -19.11 12.77 14.46
N THR A 108 -19.30 13.44 13.32
CA THR A 108 -19.87 14.79 13.29
C THR A 108 -21.30 14.77 13.82
N GLU A 109 -22.12 13.82 13.36
CA GLU A 109 -23.49 13.63 13.81
C GLU A 109 -23.54 13.32 15.32
N GLU A 110 -22.72 12.38 15.80
CA GLU A 110 -22.63 12.01 17.23
C GLU A 110 -22.33 13.21 18.15
N VAL A 111 -21.33 14.03 17.81
CA VAL A 111 -20.94 15.24 18.57
C VAL A 111 -21.93 16.41 18.32
N ARG A 112 -22.80 16.31 17.32
CA ARG A 112 -23.89 17.27 17.05
C ARG A 112 -25.18 16.88 17.78
N GLU A 113 -25.36 15.62 18.12
CA GLU A 113 -26.47 15.15 18.96
C GLU A 113 -26.18 15.33 20.46
N ASP A 114 -24.93 15.23 20.91
CA ASP A 114 -24.55 15.54 22.30
C ASP A 114 -24.52 17.04 22.61
N ARG A 115 -25.72 17.61 22.74
CA ARG A 115 -25.94 19.01 23.14
C ARG A 115 -25.63 19.28 24.61
N ALA A 116 -25.46 18.25 25.44
CA ALA A 116 -25.15 18.42 26.85
C ALA A 116 -23.69 18.87 27.05
N HIS A 117 -22.78 18.35 26.22
CA HIS A 117 -21.34 18.62 26.32
C HIS A 117 -20.85 19.77 25.44
N TRP A 118 -21.73 20.47 24.70
CA TRP A 118 -21.40 21.60 23.81
C TRP A 118 -20.70 22.81 24.46
N THR A 119 -20.72 22.93 25.79
CA THR A 119 -20.18 24.08 26.54
C THR A 119 -18.70 24.38 26.25
N THR A 120 -18.33 25.67 26.21
CA THR A 120 -16.99 26.16 25.81
C THR A 120 -15.83 25.59 26.64
N ASN A 121 -16.06 25.20 27.89
CA ASN A 121 -15.04 24.55 28.74
C ASN A 121 -14.80 23.07 28.40
N ILE A 122 -15.65 22.46 27.57
CA ILE A 122 -15.56 21.06 27.14
C ILE A 122 -15.17 20.99 25.66
N THR A 123 -15.86 21.74 24.80
CA THR A 123 -15.60 21.79 23.35
C THR A 123 -14.60 22.85 22.92
N GLY A 124 -14.36 23.90 23.71
CA GLY A 124 -13.66 25.10 23.22
C GLY A 124 -14.42 25.90 22.17
N ASP A 125 -15.69 25.56 21.89
CA ASP A 125 -16.56 26.37 21.03
C ASP A 125 -16.83 27.72 21.69
N ILE A 126 -16.28 28.79 21.13
CA ILE A 126 -16.44 30.16 21.62
C ILE A 126 -17.90 30.65 21.66
N TYR A 127 -18.81 29.96 20.96
CA TYR A 127 -20.25 30.23 20.98
C TYR A 127 -21.06 29.27 21.85
N GLY A 128 -20.48 28.14 22.27
CA GLY A 128 -21.15 27.09 23.08
C GLY A 128 -22.37 26.45 22.41
N LYS A 129 -22.34 26.29 21.07
CA LYS A 129 -23.49 25.86 20.23
C LYS A 129 -23.17 24.64 19.37
N GLY A 130 -22.08 23.92 19.67
CA GLY A 130 -21.58 22.80 18.87
C GLY A 130 -21.16 23.23 17.46
N TRP A 131 -20.72 24.47 17.26
CA TRP A 131 -20.38 24.99 15.93
C TRP A 131 -19.23 24.20 15.29
N ILE A 132 -18.31 23.70 16.12
CA ILE A 132 -17.14 22.90 15.73
C ILE A 132 -17.34 21.39 15.92
N SER A 133 -18.59 20.89 16.01
CA SER A 133 -18.87 19.44 16.07
C SER A 133 -18.30 18.69 14.86
N GLU A 134 -18.17 19.34 13.69
CA GLU A 134 -17.56 18.76 12.48
C GLU A 134 -16.04 18.60 12.59
N MET A 135 -15.34 19.51 13.29
CA MET A 135 -13.90 19.39 13.55
C MET A 135 -13.60 18.30 14.58
N TYR A 136 -14.52 18.10 15.54
CA TYR A 136 -14.48 16.94 16.43
C TYR A 136 -14.84 15.64 15.70
N GLY A 137 -15.83 15.67 14.80
CA GLY A 137 -16.14 14.56 13.91
C GLY A 137 -14.95 14.13 13.06
N TYR A 138 -14.17 15.09 12.55
CA TYR A 138 -12.89 14.81 11.89
C TYR A 138 -11.92 14.11 12.84
N SER A 139 -11.66 14.70 14.01
CA SER A 139 -10.59 14.25 14.92
C SER A 139 -10.90 12.89 15.56
N PHE A 140 -12.15 12.67 15.98
CA PHE A 140 -12.63 11.38 16.49
C PHE A 140 -12.82 10.35 15.37
N GLY A 141 -13.26 10.77 14.18
CA GLY A 141 -13.33 9.90 13.01
C GLY A 141 -11.97 9.36 12.60
N ALA A 142 -10.93 10.22 12.63
CA ALA A 142 -9.54 9.86 12.36
C ALA A 142 -8.98 8.90 13.43
N ALA A 143 -9.30 9.14 14.71
CA ALA A 143 -8.96 8.25 15.81
C ALA A 143 -9.60 6.85 15.66
N GLU A 144 -10.88 6.75 15.30
CA GLU A 144 -11.56 5.46 15.04
C GLU A 144 -10.96 4.69 13.86
N VAL A 145 -10.35 5.36 12.87
CA VAL A 145 -9.66 4.72 11.73
C VAL A 145 -8.13 4.64 11.88
N GLY A 146 -7.59 4.95 13.08
CA GLY A 146 -6.16 4.79 13.39
C GLY A 146 -5.22 5.82 12.73
N LEU A 147 -5.73 6.93 12.22
CA LEU A 147 -4.91 7.95 11.54
C LEU A 147 -4.21 8.87 12.56
N GLN A 148 -2.92 9.16 12.30
CA GLN A 148 -2.09 10.07 13.09
C GLN A 148 -1.55 11.22 12.22
N HIS A 149 -1.57 12.45 12.74
CA HIS A 149 -1.27 13.65 11.96
C HIS A 149 0.16 14.15 12.14
N LYS A 150 0.65 14.84 11.11
CA LYS A 150 1.92 15.58 11.16
C LYS A 150 1.61 17.07 11.29
N ILE A 151 1.51 17.53 12.54
CA ILE A 151 1.06 18.88 12.89
C ILE A 151 2.17 19.91 12.59
N ASN A 152 1.80 21.00 11.90
CA ASN A 152 2.69 22.11 11.57
C ASN A 152 1.94 23.44 11.67
N ASP A 153 2.16 24.14 12.78
CA ASP A 153 1.59 25.46 13.09
C ASP A 153 2.20 26.62 12.28
N ASN A 154 3.16 26.35 11.39
CA ASN A 154 3.91 27.35 10.62
C ASN A 154 3.43 27.49 9.17
N LEU A 155 2.64 26.55 8.64
CA LEU A 155 2.12 26.58 7.26
C LEU A 155 1.01 27.62 7.07
N MET A 156 0.10 27.75 8.04
CA MET A 156 -1.10 28.59 7.95
C MET A 156 -1.25 29.47 9.19
N ILE A 157 -1.72 30.71 9.00
CA ILE A 157 -2.05 31.62 10.12
C ILE A 157 -3.37 32.36 9.85
N TYR A 158 -3.96 32.87 10.93
CA TYR A 158 -5.05 33.83 10.88
C TYR A 158 -4.53 35.27 10.75
N PRO A 159 -5.15 36.12 9.92
CA PRO A 159 -5.18 37.56 10.16
C PRO A 159 -5.58 37.87 11.62
N GLY A 160 -4.91 38.83 12.23
CA GLY A 160 -5.00 39.15 13.66
C GLY A 160 -3.98 38.42 14.54
N TYR A 161 -3.37 37.32 14.06
CA TYR A 161 -2.36 36.57 14.80
C TYR A 161 -0.94 36.94 14.34
N THR A 162 0.01 36.92 15.27
CA THR A 162 1.42 37.21 14.98
C THR A 162 2.16 35.90 14.66
N PRO A 163 2.85 35.79 13.50
CA PRO A 163 3.63 34.60 13.17
C PRO A 163 4.87 34.49 14.07
N ALA A 164 5.38 33.26 14.23
CA ALA A 164 6.64 33.03 14.93
C ALA A 164 7.85 33.66 14.20
N GLU A 165 8.93 33.94 14.93
CA GLU A 165 10.11 34.60 14.36
C GLU A 165 10.71 33.78 13.21
N GLY A 166 10.96 34.46 12.08
CA GLY A 166 11.50 33.85 10.87
C GLY A 166 10.52 32.98 10.07
N VAL A 167 9.29 32.80 10.52
CA VAL A 167 8.26 32.02 9.81
C VAL A 167 7.51 32.92 8.82
N GLU A 168 7.60 32.55 7.54
CA GLU A 168 6.70 33.06 6.50
C GLU A 168 5.60 32.00 6.27
N PRO A 169 4.35 32.26 6.70
CA PRO A 169 3.21 31.37 6.44
C PRO A 169 2.82 31.43 4.97
N ILE A 170 2.31 30.32 4.42
CA ILE A 170 1.96 30.21 3.00
C ILE A 170 0.44 30.21 2.74
N LEU A 171 -0.37 30.11 3.80
CA LEU A 171 -1.83 30.10 3.74
C LEU A 171 -2.42 31.05 4.79
N LEU A 172 -3.46 31.80 4.43
CA LEU A 172 -4.11 32.79 5.29
C LEU A 172 -5.59 32.47 5.45
N HIS A 173 -6.02 32.32 6.71
CA HIS A 173 -7.38 31.93 7.03
C HIS A 173 -8.11 33.03 7.82
N TYR A 174 -9.08 33.69 7.19
CA TYR A 174 -9.79 34.86 7.71
C TYR A 174 -11.11 34.52 8.44
N GLY A 175 -11.19 33.37 9.11
CA GLY A 175 -12.42 32.90 9.75
C GLY A 175 -12.88 33.66 11.01
N LEU A 176 -12.06 34.57 11.53
CA LEU A 176 -12.29 35.33 12.78
C LEU A 176 -12.14 36.84 12.50
N PRO A 177 -12.78 37.71 13.29
CA PRO A 177 -12.57 39.16 13.18
C PRO A 177 -11.12 39.58 13.43
N PHE A 178 -10.65 40.56 12.67
CA PHE A 178 -9.32 41.17 12.84
C PHE A 178 -9.33 42.67 12.53
N SER A 179 -8.27 43.36 12.98
CA SER A 179 -8.19 44.82 12.89
C SER A 179 -6.80 45.32 12.46
N VAL A 180 -6.75 46.54 11.93
CA VAL A 180 -5.55 47.29 11.56
C VAL A 180 -5.77 48.76 11.92
N GLY A 181 -5.28 49.16 13.10
CA GLY A 181 -5.64 50.47 13.68
C GLY A 181 -7.14 50.58 13.93
N ASN A 182 -7.77 51.65 13.43
CA ASN A 182 -9.21 51.89 13.55
C ASN A 182 -10.06 51.14 12.50
N TRP A 183 -9.44 50.41 11.57
CA TRP A 183 -10.14 49.59 10.58
C TRP A 183 -10.27 48.15 11.07
N SER A 184 -11.39 47.49 10.76
CA SER A 184 -11.66 46.10 11.12
C SER A 184 -12.43 45.36 10.03
N PHE A 185 -12.24 44.05 9.97
CA PHE A 185 -13.02 43.14 9.14
C PHE A 185 -13.50 41.95 9.97
N SER A 186 -14.72 41.51 9.71
CA SER A 186 -15.34 40.31 10.28
C SER A 186 -16.09 39.58 9.18
N LYS A 187 -15.81 38.29 9.03
CA LYS A 187 -16.46 37.43 8.04
C LYS A 187 -17.97 37.30 8.26
N LEU A 188 -18.43 37.36 9.51
CA LEU A 188 -19.84 37.21 9.88
C LEU A 188 -20.69 38.43 9.50
N ASP A 189 -20.06 39.61 9.42
CA ASP A 189 -20.74 40.86 9.04
C ASP A 189 -21.19 40.83 7.56
N HIS A 190 -20.61 39.92 6.78
CA HIS A 190 -20.88 39.67 5.37
C HIS A 190 -21.57 38.31 5.12
N HIS A 191 -22.40 37.84 6.07
CA HIS A 191 -23.06 36.53 5.97
C HIS A 191 -24.03 36.42 4.79
N GLU A 192 -25.00 37.33 4.70
CA GLU A 192 -26.02 37.36 3.63
C GLU A 192 -25.55 38.13 2.37
N ASP A 193 -24.26 38.42 2.26
CA ASP A 193 -23.77 39.49 1.40
C ASP A 193 -23.46 39.04 -0.04
N GLY A 194 -24.33 39.41 -0.98
CA GLY A 194 -24.23 39.11 -2.43
C GLY A 194 -23.10 39.83 -3.18
N ILE A 195 -22.02 40.19 -2.49
CA ILE A 195 -20.94 41.05 -2.98
C ILE A 195 -20.21 40.52 -4.23
N VAL A 196 -20.28 39.21 -4.49
CA VAL A 196 -19.80 38.59 -5.74
C VAL A 196 -20.56 39.11 -6.97
N TYR A 197 -21.86 39.34 -6.83
CA TYR A 197 -22.75 39.72 -7.94
C TYR A 197 -22.97 41.24 -8.03
N ASP A 198 -22.68 41.98 -6.96
CA ASP A 198 -22.73 43.45 -6.91
C ASP A 198 -21.56 44.10 -7.66
N CYS A 199 -21.69 44.22 -8.99
CA CYS A 199 -20.68 44.80 -9.88
C CYS A 199 -19.97 46.06 -9.34
N GLY A 200 -18.68 45.93 -9.03
CA GLY A 200 -17.79 47.01 -8.57
C GLY A 200 -17.85 47.30 -7.06
N ARG A 201 -18.61 46.53 -6.28
CA ARG A 201 -18.63 46.59 -4.80
C ARG A 201 -17.46 45.80 -4.22
N LEU A 202 -16.85 46.33 -3.14
CA LEU A 202 -15.68 45.73 -2.49
C LEU A 202 -15.83 45.78 -0.97
N PHE A 203 -15.08 44.95 -0.25
CA PHE A 203 -14.96 45.05 1.20
C PHE A 203 -14.30 46.38 1.59
N PRO A 204 -14.55 46.92 2.80
CA PRO A 204 -14.08 48.25 3.21
C PRO A 204 -12.58 48.47 3.00
N GLU A 205 -12.21 49.59 2.35
CA GLU A 205 -10.82 49.96 2.05
C GLU A 205 -9.95 49.96 3.33
N PRO A 206 -8.90 49.12 3.40
CA PRO A 206 -8.02 49.04 4.55
C PRO A 206 -6.92 50.13 4.52
N PRO A 207 -6.21 50.37 5.64
CA PRO A 207 -5.03 51.22 5.66
C PRO A 207 -3.96 50.75 4.66
N TYR A 208 -3.21 51.67 4.07
CA TYR A 208 -2.17 51.34 3.10
C TYR A 208 -0.91 50.83 3.84
N PRO A 209 -0.05 50.00 3.18
CA PRO A 209 1.17 49.48 3.80
C PRO A 209 2.09 50.56 4.41
N LYS A 210 2.12 51.76 3.83
CA LYS A 210 2.86 52.91 4.39
C LYS A 210 2.31 53.39 5.73
N GLU A 211 0.99 53.36 5.92
CA GLU A 211 0.35 53.75 7.18
C GLU A 211 0.63 52.70 8.26
N VAL A 212 0.60 51.41 7.92
CA VAL A 212 1.03 50.34 8.85
C VAL A 212 2.50 50.45 9.27
N ILE A 213 3.39 50.89 8.37
CA ILE A 213 4.81 51.18 8.71
C ILE A 213 4.95 52.37 9.67
N MET A 214 4.02 53.34 9.66
CA MET A 214 4.01 54.49 10.56
C MET A 214 3.26 54.23 11.87
N MET A 215 2.28 53.32 11.88
CA MET A 215 1.48 52.97 13.06
C MET A 215 2.18 52.01 14.02
N GLU A 216 3.00 51.08 13.51
CA GLU A 216 3.67 50.07 14.35
C GLU A 216 5.19 50.01 14.07
N LEU A 217 5.96 50.21 15.14
CA LEU A 217 7.41 50.21 15.13
C LEU A 217 7.97 48.80 15.34
N ASP A 218 7.28 47.97 16.13
CA ASP A 218 7.64 46.58 16.37
C ASP A 218 7.56 45.76 15.06
N GLN A 219 8.67 45.11 14.72
CA GLN A 219 8.79 44.41 13.43
C GLN A 219 7.84 43.21 13.30
N TYR A 220 7.51 42.53 14.39
CA TYR A 220 6.71 41.31 14.41
C TYR A 220 5.21 41.64 14.34
N LYS A 221 4.76 42.58 15.19
CA LYS A 221 3.40 43.13 15.12
C LYS A 221 3.15 43.81 13.78
N ARG A 222 4.12 44.55 13.24
CA ARG A 222 4.04 45.12 11.88
C ARG A 222 3.92 44.03 10.81
N ARG A 223 4.61 42.88 10.94
CA ARG A 223 4.40 41.74 10.01
C ARG A 223 2.99 41.17 10.12
N ALA A 224 2.44 41.03 11.33
CA ALA A 224 1.06 40.60 11.55
C ALA A 224 0.06 41.55 10.90
N LEU A 225 0.18 42.87 11.12
CA LEU A 225 -0.65 43.88 10.46
C LEU A 225 -0.50 43.87 8.93
N MET A 226 0.70 43.57 8.40
CA MET A 226 0.89 43.38 6.96
C MET A 226 0.20 42.11 6.43
N LEU A 227 0.11 41.01 7.19
CA LEU A 227 -0.67 39.83 6.80
C LEU A 227 -2.18 40.13 6.77
N ASN A 228 -2.66 40.97 7.71
CA ASN A 228 -4.05 41.45 7.72
C ASN A 228 -4.37 42.22 6.43
N LEU A 229 -3.46 43.12 6.00
CA LEU A 229 -3.56 43.81 4.72
C LEU A 229 -3.46 42.85 3.53
N GLU A 230 -2.51 41.92 3.55
CA GLU A 230 -2.27 40.95 2.49
C GLU A 230 -3.54 40.13 2.20
N CYS A 231 -4.22 39.65 3.25
CA CYS A 231 -5.49 38.95 3.15
C CYS A 231 -6.60 39.78 2.48
N ILE A 232 -7.00 40.91 3.08
CA ILE A 232 -8.19 41.64 2.61
C ILE A 232 -7.98 42.32 1.24
N ASN A 233 -6.75 42.72 0.92
CA ASN A 233 -6.44 43.24 -0.41
C ASN A 233 -6.49 42.13 -1.48
N THR A 234 -6.10 40.89 -1.14
CA THR A 234 -6.23 39.74 -2.05
C THR A 234 -7.70 39.38 -2.29
N LEU A 235 -8.54 39.38 -1.24
CA LEU A 235 -10.00 39.19 -1.40
C LEU A 235 -10.62 40.25 -2.31
N ASN A 236 -10.23 41.52 -2.15
CA ASN A 236 -10.71 42.61 -3.00
C ASN A 236 -10.16 42.57 -4.44
N GLU A 237 -8.93 42.08 -4.68
CA GLU A 237 -8.46 41.77 -6.04
C GLU A 237 -9.29 40.64 -6.66
N GLY A 238 -9.55 39.56 -5.91
CA GLY A 238 -10.38 38.44 -6.34
C GLY A 238 -11.78 38.87 -6.76
N LEU A 239 -12.46 39.72 -5.97
CA LEU A 239 -13.75 40.30 -6.34
C LEU A 239 -13.67 41.13 -7.64
N LEU A 240 -12.63 41.95 -7.82
CA LEU A 240 -12.44 42.71 -9.07
C LEU A 240 -12.20 41.81 -10.30
N LEU A 241 -11.57 40.65 -10.12
CA LEU A 241 -11.36 39.65 -11.17
C LEU A 241 -12.66 38.91 -11.50
N GLN A 242 -13.43 38.51 -10.48
CA GLN A 242 -14.72 37.84 -10.65
C GLN A 242 -15.74 38.75 -11.34
N HIS A 243 -15.89 40.00 -10.87
CA HIS A 243 -16.73 41.01 -11.53
C HIS A 243 -16.35 41.22 -12.99
N ALA A 244 -15.05 41.18 -13.32
CA ALA A 244 -14.59 41.30 -14.70
C ALA A 244 -14.89 40.05 -15.55
N ALA A 245 -14.96 38.86 -14.95
CA ALA A 245 -15.37 37.62 -15.61
C ALA A 245 -16.89 37.60 -15.87
N ASP A 246 -17.68 38.08 -14.91
CA ASP A 246 -19.15 38.21 -15.00
C ASP A 246 -19.61 39.38 -15.91
N GLY A 247 -18.67 40.07 -16.57
CA GLY A 247 -18.94 41.11 -17.56
C GLY A 247 -19.30 42.49 -16.97
N CYS A 248 -19.06 42.72 -15.68
CA CYS A 248 -19.34 44.00 -15.04
C CYS A 248 -18.59 45.18 -15.72
N PRO A 249 -19.17 46.39 -15.68
CA PRO A 249 -18.46 47.61 -16.11
C PRO A 249 -17.15 47.78 -15.35
N LYS A 250 -16.11 48.27 -16.04
CA LYS A 250 -14.79 48.52 -15.42
C LYS A 250 -14.94 49.42 -14.18
N PRO A 251 -14.34 49.05 -13.03
CA PRO A 251 -14.51 49.78 -11.79
C PRO A 251 -13.98 51.21 -11.92
N LYS A 252 -14.61 52.16 -11.21
CA LYS A 252 -14.15 53.55 -11.13
C LYS A 252 -12.70 53.59 -10.64
N LEU A 253 -11.87 54.40 -11.30
CA LEU A 253 -10.47 54.55 -10.93
C LEU A 253 -10.36 55.34 -9.63
N THR A 254 -9.97 54.66 -8.55
CA THR A 254 -9.77 55.24 -7.21
C THR A 254 -8.31 55.05 -6.78
N LYS A 255 -7.89 55.69 -5.70
CA LYS A 255 -6.59 55.44 -5.04
C LYS A 255 -6.41 53.94 -4.76
N TYR A 256 -7.48 53.29 -4.28
CA TYR A 256 -7.48 51.88 -3.92
C TYR A 256 -7.42 50.93 -5.11
N THR A 257 -8.30 51.10 -6.11
CA THR A 257 -8.27 50.25 -7.32
C THR A 257 -7.03 50.48 -8.19
N SER A 258 -6.31 51.59 -7.97
CA SER A 258 -4.96 51.82 -8.50
C SER A 258 -3.87 51.12 -7.67
N PHE A 259 -4.00 51.07 -6.34
CA PHE A 259 -3.08 50.34 -5.46
C PHE A 259 -3.15 48.82 -5.68
N LEU A 260 -4.34 48.24 -5.83
CA LEU A 260 -4.53 46.82 -6.19
C LEU A 260 -3.98 46.47 -7.58
N LYS A 261 -3.53 47.47 -8.37
CA LYS A 261 -2.86 47.30 -9.67
C LYS A 261 -1.40 47.79 -9.65
N SER A 262 -0.86 48.06 -8.47
CA SER A 262 0.49 48.60 -8.27
C SER A 262 1.54 47.51 -8.11
N LYS A 263 2.79 47.82 -8.46
CA LYS A 263 3.94 46.94 -8.20
C LYS A 263 4.08 46.61 -6.71
N THR A 264 3.83 47.60 -5.83
CA THR A 264 3.91 47.42 -4.37
C THR A 264 2.93 46.37 -3.87
N PHE A 265 1.72 46.30 -4.42
CA PHE A 265 0.76 45.26 -4.08
C PHE A 265 1.19 43.89 -4.63
N ALA A 266 1.59 43.81 -5.91
CA ALA A 266 2.09 42.57 -6.51
C ALA A 266 3.39 42.03 -5.84
N GLU A 267 4.20 42.90 -5.24
CA GLU A 267 5.38 42.54 -4.42
C GLU A 267 4.97 41.96 -3.06
N LEU A 268 3.84 42.41 -2.48
CA LEU A 268 3.27 41.87 -1.24
C LEU A 268 2.58 40.53 -1.48
N THR A 269 1.68 40.43 -2.47
CA THR A 269 0.90 39.21 -2.78
C THR A 269 1.67 38.17 -3.59
N ARG A 270 2.95 38.40 -3.90
CA ARG A 270 3.81 37.42 -4.61
C ARG A 270 3.73 36.02 -3.94
N PRO A 271 3.71 34.92 -4.72
CA PRO A 271 3.65 33.57 -4.19
C PRO A 271 4.75 33.28 -3.17
N LYS A 272 4.34 32.89 -1.96
CA LYS A 272 5.26 32.52 -0.88
C LYS A 272 5.86 31.15 -1.16
N LYS A 273 7.12 30.95 -0.76
CA LYS A 273 7.82 29.67 -0.88
C LYS A 273 8.07 29.09 0.50
N LEU A 274 7.87 27.78 0.64
CA LEU A 274 8.20 27.03 1.85
C LEU A 274 9.65 27.31 2.27
N THR A 275 9.83 27.86 3.46
CA THR A 275 11.15 28.07 4.07
C THR A 275 11.49 26.91 5.01
N PRO A 276 12.77 26.72 5.39
CA PRO A 276 13.13 25.76 6.43
C PRO A 276 12.49 26.04 7.80
N ALA A 277 12.05 27.27 8.07
CA ALA A 277 11.28 27.60 9.28
C ALA A 277 9.80 27.20 9.13
N THR A 278 9.18 27.52 7.98
CA THR A 278 7.81 27.10 7.61
C THR A 278 7.66 25.58 7.62
N LEU A 279 8.72 24.84 7.30
CA LEU A 279 8.75 23.37 7.25
C LEU A 279 9.06 22.70 8.60
N ARG A 280 9.21 23.44 9.70
CA ARG A 280 9.28 22.86 11.05
C ARG A 280 7.90 22.38 11.47
N PHE A 281 7.75 21.07 11.59
CA PHE A 281 6.67 20.44 12.35
C PHE A 281 6.99 20.58 13.84
N GLU A 282 5.98 20.50 14.71
CA GLU A 282 6.26 20.25 16.12
C GLU A 282 6.69 18.79 16.29
N GLU A 283 7.86 18.58 16.91
CA GLU A 283 8.23 17.28 17.43
C GLU A 283 7.37 17.03 18.69
N PRO A 284 6.79 15.81 18.87
CA PRO A 284 6.13 15.48 20.13
C PRO A 284 7.14 15.65 21.27
N VAL A 285 6.68 16.07 22.46
CA VAL A 285 7.56 16.45 23.57
C VAL A 285 8.29 15.23 24.14
N HIS A 286 9.38 14.83 23.50
CA HIS A 286 10.57 14.08 23.94
C HIS A 286 11.57 14.02 22.75
N VAL A 287 12.88 14.03 23.02
CA VAL A 287 13.98 13.88 22.03
C VAL A 287 14.23 15.09 21.09
N VAL A 288 14.47 16.28 21.66
CA VAL A 288 15.16 17.37 20.93
C VAL A 288 16.67 17.33 21.22
N GLN A 289 17.46 16.72 20.34
CA GLN A 289 18.80 17.17 19.94
C GLN A 289 19.47 16.18 18.95
N ALA A 290 19.38 16.49 17.66
CA ALA A 290 20.16 15.84 16.60
C ALA A 290 20.97 16.91 15.83
N VAL A 291 22.08 17.36 16.42
CA VAL A 291 23.08 18.15 15.69
C VAL A 291 23.93 17.19 14.84
N GLN A 292 24.33 17.65 13.66
CA GLN A 292 25.14 16.90 12.71
C GLN A 292 26.44 16.41 13.34
N GLN A 293 26.72 15.11 13.26
CA GLN A 293 28.05 14.58 13.54
C GLN A 293 28.29 13.30 12.74
N GLU A 294 29.34 13.29 11.92
CA GLU A 294 29.98 12.06 11.49
C GLU A 294 30.64 11.44 12.73
N VAL A 295 30.36 10.18 13.03
CA VAL A 295 30.89 9.50 14.22
C VAL A 295 31.58 8.21 13.78
N VAL A 296 32.92 8.24 13.86
CA VAL A 296 33.76 7.04 13.96
C VAL A 296 33.38 6.31 15.25
N ASP A 297 33.38 4.98 15.21
CA ASP A 297 32.89 4.10 16.28
C ASP A 297 33.52 4.42 17.66
N GLU A 298 32.73 4.96 18.59
CA GLU A 298 33.15 5.24 19.97
C GLU A 298 32.40 4.33 20.97
N PRO A 299 33.13 3.62 21.86
CA PRO A 299 32.52 2.68 22.79
C PRO A 299 31.82 3.40 23.96
N GLY A 300 30.49 3.54 23.89
CA GLY A 300 29.71 4.05 25.02
C GLY A 300 28.26 4.44 24.73
N LYS A 301 27.86 4.65 23.47
CA LYS A 301 26.45 4.85 23.13
C LYS A 301 25.68 3.52 23.16
N PRO A 302 24.45 3.46 23.71
CA PRO A 302 23.61 2.28 23.55
C PRO A 302 23.26 2.10 22.06
N TYR A 303 23.35 0.86 21.57
CA TYR A 303 23.01 0.55 20.18
C TYR A 303 21.51 0.76 19.89
N PRO A 304 21.14 1.15 18.64
CA PRO A 304 19.75 1.34 18.25
C PRO A 304 18.86 0.13 18.50
N LYS A 305 17.59 0.36 18.85
CA LYS A 305 16.63 -0.71 19.11
C LYS A 305 16.24 -1.45 17.84
N ILE A 306 16.18 -2.79 17.92
CA ILE A 306 15.87 -3.69 16.81
C ILE A 306 14.62 -4.52 17.12
N HIS A 307 13.80 -4.77 16.10
CA HIS A 307 12.73 -5.79 16.14
C HIS A 307 12.84 -6.69 14.90
N THR A 308 12.72 -8.01 15.07
CA THR A 308 12.79 -8.99 13.99
C THR A 308 11.40 -9.51 13.63
N LEU A 309 11.06 -9.50 12.34
CA LEU A 309 9.77 -9.95 11.80
C LEU A 309 9.97 -11.08 10.79
N PHE A 310 9.01 -12.01 10.72
CA PHE A 310 8.94 -13.01 9.66
C PHE A 310 7.48 -13.38 9.37
N SER A 311 7.17 -13.71 8.11
CA SER A 311 5.79 -13.99 7.66
C SER A 311 5.52 -15.48 7.55
N THR A 312 4.30 -15.91 7.90
CA THR A 312 3.84 -17.30 7.94
C THR A 312 2.34 -17.41 7.62
N GLU A 313 1.87 -18.59 7.20
CA GLU A 313 0.44 -18.93 7.09
C GLU A 313 0.06 -19.99 8.13
N CYS A 314 -1.22 -20.08 8.56
CA CYS A 314 -1.74 -21.12 9.47
C CYS A 314 -1.67 -22.54 8.86
N THR A 315 -0.48 -23.13 8.71
CA THR A 315 -0.29 -24.46 8.12
C THR A 315 0.87 -25.23 8.77
N PRO A 316 0.80 -26.57 8.83
CA PRO A 316 1.90 -27.45 9.26
C PRO A 316 3.26 -27.14 8.64
N TYR A 317 3.27 -26.67 7.39
CA TYR A 317 4.48 -26.26 6.68
C TYR A 317 5.24 -25.15 7.39
N PHE A 318 4.55 -24.11 7.86
CA PHE A 318 5.17 -22.98 8.55
C PHE A 318 5.39 -23.23 10.04
N ASP A 319 4.74 -24.22 10.65
CA ASP A 319 4.92 -24.56 12.05
C ASP A 319 6.34 -25.03 12.35
N TRP A 320 6.88 -25.97 11.56
CA TRP A 320 8.24 -26.47 11.76
C TRP A 320 9.32 -25.45 11.35
N GLN A 321 9.02 -24.63 10.35
CA GLN A 321 9.86 -23.47 9.97
C GLN A 321 9.93 -22.46 11.12
N THR A 322 8.79 -22.13 11.74
CA THR A 322 8.69 -21.28 12.94
C THR A 322 9.55 -21.83 14.08
N VAL A 323 9.45 -23.12 14.38
CA VAL A 323 10.25 -23.78 15.43
C VAL A 323 11.76 -23.67 15.14
N GLY A 324 12.18 -23.90 13.90
CA GLY A 324 13.58 -23.75 13.46
C GLY A 324 14.10 -22.32 13.57
N LEU A 325 13.37 -21.36 12.99
CA LEU A 325 13.74 -19.94 12.98
C LEU A 325 13.82 -19.38 14.40
N VAL A 326 12.79 -19.59 15.23
CA VAL A 326 12.75 -19.11 16.63
C VAL A 326 13.82 -19.77 17.48
N HIS A 327 14.14 -21.07 17.29
CA HIS A 327 15.26 -21.69 17.98
C HIS A 327 16.60 -21.05 17.59
N SER A 328 16.85 -20.89 16.28
CA SER A 328 18.09 -20.29 15.78
C SER A 328 18.26 -18.82 16.15
N PHE A 329 17.17 -18.04 16.22
CA PHE A 329 17.17 -16.67 16.74
C PHE A 329 17.80 -16.60 18.14
N HIS A 330 17.34 -17.44 19.07
CA HIS A 330 17.88 -17.47 20.43
C HIS A 330 19.33 -17.97 20.49
N LEU A 331 19.70 -18.99 19.70
CA LEU A 331 21.08 -19.48 19.63
C LEU A 331 22.05 -18.45 19.04
N SER A 332 21.60 -17.65 18.07
CA SER A 332 22.42 -16.69 17.35
C SER A 332 22.83 -15.46 18.18
N GLY A 333 22.17 -15.22 19.32
CA GLY A 333 22.32 -14.01 20.11
C GLY A 333 21.76 -12.76 19.42
N GLN A 334 20.77 -12.91 18.52
CA GLN A 334 20.14 -11.78 17.82
C GLN A 334 19.52 -10.81 18.84
N PRO A 335 19.93 -9.53 18.86
CA PRO A 335 19.36 -8.54 19.77
C PRO A 335 17.95 -8.11 19.35
N GLY A 336 17.14 -7.73 20.36
CA GLY A 336 15.77 -7.25 20.17
C GLY A 336 14.71 -8.35 20.35
N ASN A 337 13.46 -8.00 20.05
CA ASN A 337 12.34 -8.93 20.08
C ASN A 337 12.12 -9.57 18.70
N ILE A 338 11.54 -10.77 18.67
CA ILE A 338 11.04 -11.42 17.44
C ILE A 338 9.50 -11.44 17.44
N THR A 339 8.88 -11.28 16.28
CA THR A 339 7.43 -11.48 16.10
C THR A 339 7.13 -12.19 14.79
N ARG A 340 6.36 -13.27 14.88
CA ARG A 340 5.76 -13.96 13.76
C ARG A 340 4.54 -13.17 13.28
N LEU A 341 4.50 -12.86 11.99
CA LEU A 341 3.31 -12.35 11.33
C LEU A 341 2.57 -13.56 10.73
N LEU A 342 1.36 -13.82 11.19
CA LEU A 342 0.62 -15.06 10.92
C LEU A 342 -0.66 -14.75 10.15
N SER A 343 -0.62 -14.99 8.83
CA SER A 343 -1.70 -14.75 7.89
C SER A 343 -2.63 -15.95 7.78
N CYS A 344 -3.90 -15.79 8.17
CA CYS A 344 -4.87 -16.90 8.21
C CYS A 344 -6.26 -16.49 7.73
N THR A 345 -7.05 -17.45 7.25
CA THR A 345 -8.50 -17.25 7.14
C THR A 345 -9.16 -17.43 8.50
N ASP A 346 -10.37 -16.90 8.66
CA ASP A 346 -11.16 -17.13 9.88
C ASP A 346 -11.46 -18.62 10.08
N GLU A 347 -11.48 -19.44 9.03
CA GLU A 347 -11.74 -20.88 9.09
C GLU A 347 -10.51 -21.66 9.58
N ASP A 348 -9.33 -21.33 9.05
CA ASP A 348 -8.06 -21.94 9.46
C ASP A 348 -7.72 -21.56 10.90
N LEU A 349 -7.90 -20.28 11.26
CA LEU A 349 -7.57 -19.76 12.59
C LEU A 349 -8.39 -20.41 13.72
N LYS A 350 -9.61 -20.89 13.44
CA LYS A 350 -10.45 -21.65 14.39
C LYS A 350 -9.96 -23.08 14.64
N GLN A 351 -9.11 -23.63 13.76
CA GLN A 351 -8.64 -25.03 13.80
C GLN A 351 -7.11 -25.13 13.97
N TYR A 352 -6.40 -24.01 13.90
CA TYR A 352 -4.96 -23.95 14.03
C TYR A 352 -4.50 -24.31 15.45
N ALA A 353 -3.37 -25.02 15.54
CA ALA A 353 -2.80 -25.45 16.82
C ALA A 353 -1.55 -24.68 17.23
N GLY A 354 -0.76 -24.20 16.26
CA GLY A 354 0.57 -23.62 16.48
C GLY A 354 0.59 -22.17 17.00
N HIS A 355 -0.38 -21.77 17.82
CA HIS A 355 -0.51 -20.39 18.32
C HIS A 355 0.69 -19.94 19.19
N ASP A 356 1.26 -20.86 19.98
CA ASP A 356 2.29 -20.60 20.99
C ASP A 356 3.73 -20.73 20.47
N LEU A 357 3.92 -21.11 19.20
CA LEU A 357 5.25 -21.37 18.61
C LEU A 357 6.16 -20.13 18.55
N ALA A 358 5.59 -18.92 18.60
CA ALA A 358 6.30 -17.64 18.61
C ALA A 358 5.41 -16.53 19.21
N PRO A 359 5.99 -15.41 19.69
CA PRO A 359 5.24 -14.16 19.84
C PRO A 359 4.61 -13.81 18.49
N THR A 360 3.28 -13.70 18.42
CA THR A 360 2.54 -13.73 17.15
C THR A 360 1.62 -12.52 17.00
N HIS A 361 1.71 -11.86 15.85
CA HIS A 361 0.75 -10.88 15.37
C HIS A 361 -0.13 -11.54 14.30
N TYR A 362 -1.44 -11.56 14.52
CA TYR A 362 -2.40 -12.17 13.60
C TYR A 362 -2.75 -11.19 12.48
N VAL A 363 -2.90 -11.72 11.26
CA VAL A 363 -3.13 -10.96 10.04
C VAL A 363 -4.23 -11.65 9.22
N PRO A 364 -5.21 -10.92 8.67
CA PRO A 364 -6.13 -11.48 7.68
C PRO A 364 -5.37 -12.01 6.46
N SER A 365 -5.63 -13.25 6.04
CA SER A 365 -4.97 -13.83 4.86
C SER A 365 -5.37 -13.10 3.59
N MET A 366 -4.37 -12.65 2.84
CA MET A 366 -4.49 -12.16 1.47
C MET A 366 -4.13 -13.25 0.44
N SER A 367 -3.88 -14.51 0.86
CA SER A 367 -3.53 -15.63 -0.03
C SER A 367 -4.55 -15.85 -1.13
N ARG A 368 -5.80 -15.44 -0.90
CA ARG A 368 -6.80 -15.21 -1.94
C ARG A 368 -7.20 -13.74 -1.94
N HIS A 369 -6.87 -13.03 -2.99
CA HIS A 369 -7.07 -11.58 -3.07
C HIS A 369 -8.58 -11.23 -3.02
N PRO A 370 -9.03 -10.31 -2.12
CA PRO A 370 -10.45 -10.11 -1.84
C PRO A 370 -11.26 -9.57 -3.03
N LEU A 371 -10.69 -8.66 -3.84
CA LEU A 371 -11.39 -8.07 -5.00
C LEU A 371 -11.33 -8.94 -6.27
N THR A 372 -10.17 -9.51 -6.62
CA THR A 372 -9.97 -10.25 -7.88
C THR A 372 -10.24 -11.75 -7.76
N GLY A 373 -10.15 -12.30 -6.56
CA GLY A 373 -10.25 -13.74 -6.28
C GLY A 373 -9.02 -14.57 -6.69
N ASP A 374 -7.95 -13.93 -7.18
CA ASP A 374 -6.66 -14.55 -7.51
C ASP A 374 -6.05 -15.25 -6.27
N TRP A 375 -5.34 -16.35 -6.49
CA TRP A 375 -4.67 -17.10 -5.43
C TRP A 375 -3.16 -16.93 -5.52
N TYR A 376 -2.61 -16.17 -4.58
CA TYR A 376 -1.20 -15.78 -4.58
C TYR A 376 -0.66 -15.59 -3.14
N PRO A 377 -0.29 -16.68 -2.42
CA PRO A 377 0.10 -16.62 -1.01
C PRO A 377 1.24 -15.65 -0.65
N ALA A 378 2.18 -15.37 -1.57
CA ALA A 378 3.34 -14.54 -1.27
C ALA A 378 2.99 -13.06 -0.99
N ILE A 379 1.83 -12.56 -1.45
CA ILE A 379 1.32 -11.22 -1.10
C ILE A 379 1.10 -11.04 0.42
N ASN A 380 1.00 -12.12 1.19
CA ASN A 380 0.96 -12.03 2.65
C ASN A 380 2.20 -11.34 3.22
N LYS A 381 3.40 -11.50 2.63
CA LYS A 381 4.63 -10.87 3.18
C LYS A 381 4.52 -9.32 3.22
N PRO A 382 4.21 -8.61 2.11
CA PRO A 382 3.95 -7.17 2.19
C PRO A 382 2.69 -6.82 2.99
N ALA A 383 1.57 -7.54 2.82
CA ALA A 383 0.32 -7.24 3.51
C ALA A 383 0.46 -7.34 5.05
N ALA A 384 1.17 -8.37 5.54
CA ALA A 384 1.41 -8.60 6.96
C ALA A 384 2.36 -7.57 7.58
N VAL A 385 3.40 -7.13 6.84
CA VAL A 385 4.31 -6.07 7.30
C VAL A 385 3.57 -4.72 7.40
N LEU A 386 2.70 -4.41 6.43
CA LEU A 386 1.81 -3.23 6.49
C LEU A 386 0.80 -3.33 7.65
N HIS A 387 0.16 -4.50 7.82
CA HIS A 387 -0.77 -4.74 8.91
C HIS A 387 -0.11 -4.60 10.28
N TRP A 388 1.12 -5.11 10.45
CA TRP A 388 1.88 -4.98 11.68
C TRP A 388 2.22 -3.51 11.99
N LEU A 389 2.71 -2.75 11.01
CA LEU A 389 3.02 -1.32 11.18
C LEU A 389 1.82 -0.48 11.66
N ASN A 390 0.61 -0.83 11.23
CA ASN A 390 -0.60 -0.08 11.51
C ASN A 390 -1.27 -0.47 12.84
N HIS A 391 -0.90 -1.60 13.45
CA HIS A 391 -1.58 -2.15 14.64
C HIS A 391 -0.64 -2.49 15.81
N ALA A 392 0.68 -2.59 15.59
CA ALA A 392 1.65 -2.90 16.63
C ALA A 392 2.39 -1.65 17.12
N ASN A 393 2.32 -1.39 18.42
CA ASN A 393 3.20 -0.40 19.04
C ASN A 393 4.63 -0.97 19.12
N THR A 394 5.62 -0.21 18.67
CA THR A 394 7.04 -0.58 18.69
C THR A 394 7.91 0.65 18.92
N ASP A 395 8.94 0.49 19.76
CA ASP A 395 9.97 1.48 20.03
C ASP A 395 11.30 1.16 19.29
N ALA A 396 11.26 0.24 18.33
CA ALA A 396 12.40 -0.14 17.51
C ALA A 396 12.70 0.90 16.41
N GLU A 397 13.99 1.24 16.27
CA GLU A 397 14.49 2.12 15.23
C GLU A 397 14.75 1.37 13.92
N TYR A 398 15.14 0.09 14.02
CA TYR A 398 15.39 -0.79 12.88
C TYR A 398 14.56 -2.06 12.95
N ILE A 399 14.04 -2.45 11.80
CA ILE A 399 13.30 -3.70 11.60
C ILE A 399 14.16 -4.63 10.75
N VAL A 400 14.33 -5.88 11.20
CA VAL A 400 14.95 -6.97 10.43
C VAL A 400 13.83 -7.89 9.95
N ILE A 401 13.59 -7.97 8.65
CA ILE A 401 12.57 -8.86 8.07
C ILE A 401 13.27 -10.07 7.46
N LEU A 402 12.78 -11.26 7.81
CA LEU A 402 13.28 -12.56 7.40
C LEU A 402 12.16 -13.39 6.73
N ASP A 403 12.55 -14.44 6.00
CA ASP A 403 11.64 -15.51 5.59
C ASP A 403 11.61 -16.64 6.64
N ALA A 404 10.53 -17.42 6.66
CA ALA A 404 10.35 -18.49 7.64
C ALA A 404 11.35 -19.64 7.45
N ASP A 405 11.78 -19.91 6.21
CA ASP A 405 12.75 -20.94 5.86
C ASP A 405 14.22 -20.47 6.03
N MET A 406 14.49 -19.78 7.14
CA MET A 406 15.81 -19.29 7.51
C MET A 406 16.30 -19.88 8.85
N ILE A 407 17.61 -20.09 8.97
CA ILE A 407 18.32 -20.41 10.23
C ILE A 407 19.36 -19.32 10.48
N LEU A 408 19.33 -18.67 11.65
CA LEU A 408 20.37 -17.74 12.09
C LEU A 408 21.57 -18.49 12.67
N ARG A 409 22.77 -18.06 12.26
CA ARG A 409 24.08 -18.55 12.69
C ARG A 409 24.84 -17.55 13.56
N GLY A 410 24.33 -16.33 13.65
CA GLY A 410 24.88 -15.19 14.38
C GLY A 410 24.00 -13.96 14.16
N PRO A 411 24.28 -12.85 14.83
CA PRO A 411 23.40 -11.69 14.80
C PRO A 411 23.47 -10.94 13.46
N ILE A 412 22.37 -10.26 13.15
CA ILE A 412 22.13 -9.41 11.99
C ILE A 412 21.86 -8.01 12.53
N THR A 413 22.91 -7.19 12.65
CA THR A 413 22.80 -5.87 13.29
C THR A 413 22.87 -4.72 12.27
N PRO A 414 22.12 -3.62 12.45
CA PRO A 414 22.17 -2.45 11.58
C PRO A 414 23.57 -1.81 11.50
N TRP A 415 24.34 -1.83 12.58
CA TRP A 415 25.65 -1.18 12.64
C TRP A 415 26.76 -1.97 11.94
N GLU A 416 26.84 -3.30 12.11
CA GLU A 416 27.81 -4.13 11.38
C GLU A 416 27.60 -4.03 9.86
N PHE A 417 26.34 -4.10 9.42
CA PHE A 417 25.99 -4.08 7.99
C PHE A 417 25.74 -2.68 7.42
N LYS A 418 25.87 -1.63 8.24
CA LYS A 418 25.80 -0.20 7.84
C LYS A 418 24.44 0.21 7.22
N ALA A 419 23.35 -0.32 7.78
CA ALA A 419 22.00 0.14 7.50
C ALA A 419 21.78 1.54 8.09
N ALA A 420 21.09 2.42 7.34
CA ALA A 420 20.77 3.77 7.78
C ALA A 420 19.43 4.25 7.20
N ARG A 421 18.93 5.41 7.68
CA ARG A 421 17.78 6.11 7.08
C ARG A 421 18.06 6.39 5.59
N GLY A 422 17.14 5.99 4.72
CA GLY A 422 17.27 6.04 3.25
C GLY A 422 18.19 4.98 2.62
N ARG A 423 18.90 4.19 3.43
CA ARG A 423 19.90 3.20 3.02
C ARG A 423 19.69 1.87 3.75
N PRO A 424 18.62 1.11 3.43
CA PRO A 424 18.43 -0.24 3.95
C PRO A 424 19.56 -1.21 3.54
N VAL A 425 19.70 -2.32 4.25
CA VAL A 425 20.56 -3.46 3.86
C VAL A 425 19.69 -4.59 3.33
N SER A 426 20.15 -5.30 2.30
CA SER A 426 19.52 -6.55 1.86
C SER A 426 20.50 -7.46 1.09
N THR A 427 20.08 -8.67 0.74
CA THR A 427 20.91 -9.69 0.08
C THR A 427 20.64 -9.77 -1.43
N PRO A 428 21.65 -10.05 -2.28
CA PRO A 428 21.53 -9.96 -3.75
C PRO A 428 20.65 -11.09 -4.32
N TYR A 429 19.60 -10.71 -5.04
CA TYR A 429 18.69 -11.61 -5.75
C TYR A 429 18.84 -11.37 -7.28
N ASP A 430 20.00 -11.71 -7.85
CA ASP A 430 20.38 -11.35 -9.23
C ASP A 430 19.44 -11.89 -10.33
N TYR A 431 18.65 -12.92 -10.02
CA TYR A 431 17.61 -13.47 -10.89
C TYR A 431 16.43 -12.51 -11.13
N LEU A 432 16.33 -11.40 -10.37
CA LEU A 432 15.36 -10.31 -10.59
C LEU A 432 15.74 -9.44 -11.82
N ILE A 433 15.89 -10.07 -12.98
CA ILE A 433 16.31 -9.45 -14.25
C ILE A 433 15.35 -8.36 -14.76
N GLY A 434 14.12 -8.31 -14.24
CA GLY A 434 13.11 -7.28 -14.51
C GLY A 434 13.53 -5.86 -14.11
N CYS A 435 14.50 -5.72 -13.18
CA CYS A 435 15.12 -4.42 -12.89
C CYS A 435 15.86 -3.82 -14.10
N ASP A 436 16.40 -4.66 -14.99
CA ASP A 436 17.29 -4.22 -16.09
C ASP A 436 16.54 -3.97 -17.42
N ASN A 437 15.26 -4.37 -17.51
CA ASN A 437 14.54 -4.48 -18.78
C ASN A 437 13.35 -3.51 -18.92
N GLU A 438 12.23 -3.95 -19.52
CA GLU A 438 11.01 -3.15 -19.69
C GLU A 438 10.08 -3.20 -18.46
N LEU A 439 10.13 -4.27 -17.66
CA LEU A 439 9.29 -4.43 -16.47
C LEU A 439 9.49 -3.27 -15.47
N ALA A 440 10.75 -2.89 -15.18
CA ALA A 440 11.03 -1.72 -14.34
C ALA A 440 10.50 -0.40 -14.93
N LYS A 441 10.45 -0.26 -16.26
CA LYS A 441 9.98 0.98 -16.93
C LYS A 441 8.46 1.08 -16.95
N LEU A 442 7.76 -0.06 -16.85
CA LEU A 442 6.31 -0.13 -16.68
C LEU A 442 5.92 0.12 -15.21
N HIS A 443 6.62 -0.51 -14.27
CA HIS A 443 6.19 -0.61 -12.87
C HIS A 443 6.88 0.36 -11.90
N THR A 444 7.91 1.11 -12.29
CA THR A 444 8.44 2.22 -11.48
C THR A 444 8.84 3.44 -12.33
N ARG A 445 8.60 4.63 -11.77
CA ARG A 445 9.06 5.91 -12.33
C ARG A 445 10.59 6.08 -12.22
N HIS A 446 11.25 5.22 -11.46
CA HIS A 446 12.68 5.27 -11.16
C HIS A 446 13.37 3.92 -11.42
N PRO A 447 13.38 3.43 -12.67
CA PRO A 447 14.06 2.18 -13.01
C PRO A 447 15.56 2.22 -12.70
N GLU A 448 16.18 3.41 -12.67
CA GLU A 448 17.58 3.59 -12.24
C GLU A 448 17.80 3.28 -10.74
N ALA A 449 16.73 3.10 -9.97
CA ALA A 449 16.72 2.78 -8.54
C ALA A 449 16.16 1.38 -8.20
N CYS A 450 15.99 0.50 -9.20
CA CYS A 450 15.64 -0.90 -8.97
C CYS A 450 16.87 -1.70 -8.55
N ASP A 451 17.08 -1.83 -7.24
CA ASP A 451 18.12 -2.71 -6.69
C ASP A 451 17.59 -4.17 -6.67
N LYS A 452 18.37 -5.15 -7.15
CA LYS A 452 17.98 -6.57 -7.20
C LYS A 452 18.19 -7.25 -5.85
N VAL A 453 17.21 -7.16 -4.95
CA VAL A 453 17.39 -7.57 -3.55
C VAL A 453 16.21 -8.36 -2.98
N GLY A 454 16.48 -9.14 -1.95
CA GLY A 454 15.47 -9.85 -1.18
C GLY A 454 16.06 -10.67 -0.02
N GLY A 455 15.28 -11.64 0.47
CA GLY A 455 15.65 -12.50 1.59
C GLY A 455 15.66 -11.73 2.90
N VAL A 456 16.86 -11.40 3.40
CA VAL A 456 17.05 -10.57 4.60
C VAL A 456 16.89 -9.09 4.22
N ILE A 457 16.11 -8.35 5.00
CA ILE A 457 15.95 -6.90 4.87
C ILE A 457 16.25 -6.26 6.23
N ILE A 458 17.15 -5.28 6.30
CA ILE A 458 17.33 -4.41 7.48
C ILE A 458 16.94 -3.00 7.08
N MET A 459 15.85 -2.46 7.65
CA MET A 459 15.31 -1.16 7.28
C MET A 459 14.99 -0.32 8.51
N HIS A 460 15.28 0.99 8.45
CA HIS A 460 14.89 1.91 9.51
C HIS A 460 13.35 2.10 9.52
N ILE A 461 12.73 2.15 10.70
CA ILE A 461 11.26 2.16 10.88
C ILE A 461 10.56 3.28 10.08
N ASP A 462 11.13 4.49 10.08
CA ASP A 462 10.58 5.63 9.33
C ASP A 462 10.64 5.48 7.81
N ASP A 463 11.46 4.58 7.27
CA ASP A 463 11.43 4.23 5.84
C ASP A 463 10.46 3.09 5.57
N LEU A 464 10.41 2.08 6.46
CA LEU A 464 9.43 0.99 6.39
C LEU A 464 7.98 1.54 6.41
N ARG A 465 7.70 2.54 7.24
CA ARG A 465 6.43 3.29 7.30
C ARG A 465 6.04 3.98 5.99
N LYS A 466 7.01 4.37 5.14
CA LYS A 466 6.76 4.96 3.80
C LYS A 466 6.64 3.87 2.73
N PHE A 467 7.32 2.75 2.95
CA PHE A 467 7.58 1.72 1.97
C PHE A 467 6.53 0.60 1.96
N ALA A 468 6.01 0.16 3.11
CA ALA A 468 5.17 -1.04 3.19
C ALA A 468 3.90 -0.97 2.32
N LEU A 469 3.24 0.19 2.24
CA LEU A 469 2.08 0.38 1.35
C LEU A 469 2.48 0.32 -0.13
N LEU A 470 3.64 0.89 -0.49
CA LEU A 470 4.19 0.81 -1.85
C LEU A 470 4.61 -0.63 -2.20
N TRP A 471 5.14 -1.40 -1.25
CA TRP A 471 5.47 -2.80 -1.46
C TRP A 471 4.21 -3.63 -1.78
N LEU A 472 3.14 -3.48 -0.99
CA LEU A 472 1.87 -4.14 -1.28
C LEU A 472 1.30 -3.71 -2.64
N HIS A 473 1.17 -2.41 -2.87
CA HIS A 473 0.60 -1.87 -4.10
C HIS A 473 1.40 -2.25 -5.36
N LYS A 474 2.74 -2.21 -5.31
CA LYS A 474 3.59 -2.66 -6.42
C LYS A 474 3.58 -4.17 -6.61
N THR A 475 3.32 -4.95 -5.55
CA THR A 475 3.05 -6.38 -5.68
C THR A 475 1.77 -6.61 -6.48
N GLU A 476 0.70 -5.86 -6.19
CA GLU A 476 -0.56 -5.92 -6.91
C GLU A 476 -0.44 -5.47 -8.38
N GLU A 477 0.27 -4.37 -8.68
CA GLU A 477 0.49 -3.92 -10.06
C GLU A 477 1.27 -4.95 -10.90
N VAL A 478 2.35 -5.52 -10.37
CA VAL A 478 3.13 -6.57 -11.06
C VAL A 478 2.35 -7.88 -11.17
N ARG A 479 1.51 -8.22 -10.18
CA ARG A 479 0.62 -9.40 -10.21
C ARG A 479 -0.57 -9.23 -11.16
N ALA A 480 -1.01 -8.01 -11.45
CA ALA A 480 -2.00 -7.75 -12.49
C ALA A 480 -1.40 -7.90 -13.91
N ASP A 481 -0.11 -7.62 -14.08
CA ASP A 481 0.60 -7.63 -15.36
C ASP A 481 1.01 -9.03 -15.86
N THR A 482 0.00 -9.89 -15.98
CA THR A 482 0.10 -11.25 -16.53
C THR A 482 0.69 -11.34 -17.94
N ALA A 483 0.78 -10.24 -18.68
CA ALA A 483 1.39 -10.19 -20.01
C ALA A 483 2.92 -10.32 -19.97
N HIS A 484 3.56 -9.83 -18.91
CA HIS A 484 5.02 -9.78 -18.79
C HIS A 484 5.61 -10.88 -17.89
N TYR A 485 4.83 -11.87 -17.48
CA TYR A 485 5.24 -12.97 -16.59
C TYR A 485 6.39 -13.86 -17.10
N ALA A 486 6.69 -13.85 -18.40
CA ALA A 486 7.62 -14.77 -19.04
C ALA A 486 9.02 -14.75 -18.41
N THR A 487 9.66 -15.93 -18.28
CA THR A 487 10.95 -16.12 -17.60
C THR A 487 12.08 -15.23 -18.13
N ASN A 488 12.04 -14.87 -19.42
CA ASN A 488 13.03 -13.95 -20.03
C ASN A 488 12.81 -12.46 -19.69
N ILE A 489 11.72 -12.12 -19.00
CA ILE A 489 11.38 -10.77 -18.51
C ILE A 489 11.48 -10.72 -16.99
N THR A 490 10.95 -11.73 -16.30
CA THR A 490 10.87 -11.78 -14.82
C THR A 490 11.97 -12.58 -14.16
N GLY A 491 12.61 -13.54 -14.84
CA GLY A 491 13.41 -14.57 -14.19
C GLY A 491 12.57 -15.61 -13.42
N ASP A 492 11.23 -15.54 -13.44
CA ASP A 492 10.36 -16.57 -12.85
C ASP A 492 10.48 -17.85 -13.68
N ILE A 493 11.13 -18.87 -13.11
CA ILE A 493 11.32 -20.19 -13.75
C ILE A 493 9.99 -20.91 -14.04
N TYR A 494 8.89 -20.49 -13.41
CA TYR A 494 7.55 -21.01 -13.65
C TYR A 494 6.71 -20.13 -14.60
N ALA A 495 7.21 -18.96 -15.02
CA ALA A 495 6.52 -17.98 -15.87
C ALA A 495 5.08 -17.65 -15.41
N SER A 496 4.90 -17.51 -14.10
CA SER A 496 3.60 -17.57 -13.41
C SER A 496 3.29 -16.35 -12.53
N GLY A 497 4.22 -15.40 -12.44
CA GLY A 497 4.15 -14.27 -11.52
C GLY A 497 4.29 -14.71 -10.07
N TRP A 498 5.09 -15.74 -9.78
CA TRP A 498 5.27 -16.22 -8.41
C TRP A 498 6.11 -15.27 -7.56
N ILE A 499 7.03 -14.53 -8.19
CA ILE A 499 7.97 -13.58 -7.57
C ILE A 499 7.52 -12.10 -7.70
N SER A 500 6.22 -11.85 -7.91
CA SER A 500 5.67 -10.50 -8.06
C SER A 500 5.82 -9.65 -6.79
N GLU A 501 5.95 -10.24 -5.61
CA GLU A 501 6.21 -9.57 -4.34
C GLU A 501 7.68 -9.13 -4.18
N MET A 502 8.61 -9.86 -4.80
CA MET A 502 10.03 -9.47 -4.88
C MET A 502 10.23 -8.27 -5.82
N TYR A 503 9.49 -8.25 -6.93
CA TYR A 503 9.39 -7.08 -7.80
C TYR A 503 8.63 -5.93 -7.13
N GLY A 504 7.55 -6.22 -6.40
CA GLY A 504 6.85 -5.26 -5.57
C GLY A 504 7.77 -4.59 -4.55
N TYR A 505 8.66 -5.35 -3.92
CA TYR A 505 9.70 -4.81 -3.03
C TYR A 505 10.63 -3.86 -3.79
N SER A 506 11.24 -4.35 -4.87
CA SER A 506 12.27 -3.63 -5.63
C SER A 506 11.74 -2.33 -6.27
N PHE A 507 10.54 -2.39 -6.88
CA PHE A 507 9.89 -1.22 -7.48
C PHE A 507 9.33 -0.25 -6.44
N GLY A 508 8.80 -0.75 -5.31
CA GLY A 508 8.34 0.09 -4.20
C GLY A 508 9.49 0.86 -3.52
N ALA A 509 10.66 0.24 -3.40
CA ALA A 509 11.87 0.88 -2.90
C ALA A 509 12.43 1.91 -3.90
N ALA A 510 12.39 1.59 -5.19
CA ALA A 510 12.78 2.49 -6.28
C ALA A 510 11.92 3.77 -6.34
N GLU A 511 10.59 3.66 -6.13
CA GLU A 511 9.68 4.81 -6.04
C GLU A 511 10.02 5.79 -4.90
N LEU A 512 10.66 5.30 -3.83
CA LEU A 512 11.20 6.11 -2.73
C LEU A 512 12.68 6.50 -2.93
N LYS A 513 13.34 5.97 -3.97
CA LYS A 513 14.78 6.04 -4.21
C LYS A 513 15.64 5.57 -3.02
N LEU A 514 15.14 4.59 -2.26
CA LEU A 514 15.97 3.87 -1.29
C LEU A 514 17.14 3.21 -2.04
N ARG A 515 18.34 3.26 -1.46
CA ARG A 515 19.53 2.63 -2.04
C ARG A 515 20.08 1.58 -1.10
N HIS A 516 20.03 0.33 -1.53
CA HIS A 516 20.43 -0.78 -0.69
C HIS A 516 21.94 -0.82 -0.53
N GLN A 517 22.38 -0.96 0.72
CA GLN A 517 23.67 -1.55 1.01
C GLN A 517 23.54 -3.07 0.81
N ILE A 518 23.78 -3.52 -0.42
CA ILE A 518 23.74 -4.94 -0.76
C ILE A 518 24.93 -5.65 -0.11
N SER A 519 24.73 -6.85 0.43
CA SER A 519 25.79 -7.71 0.97
C SER A 519 25.53 -9.19 0.66
N SER A 520 26.49 -9.85 0.02
CA SER A 520 26.52 -11.32 -0.11
C SER A 520 26.96 -12.02 1.19
N GLU A 521 27.50 -11.30 2.17
CA GLU A 521 28.09 -11.88 3.39
C GLU A 521 27.05 -12.31 4.44
N ILE A 522 25.78 -11.91 4.29
CA ILE A 522 24.73 -12.18 5.26
C ILE A 522 24.16 -13.59 5.10
N LEU A 523 23.85 -14.01 3.87
CA LEU A 523 22.99 -15.17 3.57
C LEU A 523 23.67 -16.14 2.60
N ILE A 524 23.50 -17.43 2.85
CA ILE A 524 23.87 -18.50 1.90
C ILE A 524 22.77 -19.58 1.85
N TYR A 525 22.57 -20.17 0.68
CA TYR A 525 21.73 -21.36 0.52
C TYR A 525 22.55 -22.63 0.86
N PRO A 526 22.04 -23.58 1.66
CA PRO A 526 22.65 -24.90 1.78
C PRO A 526 22.90 -25.54 0.40
N GLY A 527 23.97 -26.30 0.27
CA GLY A 527 24.46 -26.85 -1.00
C GLY A 527 25.19 -25.85 -1.91
N TYR A 528 25.17 -24.54 -1.63
CA TYR A 528 25.95 -23.55 -2.40
C TYR A 528 27.36 -23.42 -1.82
N ALA A 529 28.35 -23.27 -2.69
CA ALA A 529 29.73 -23.19 -2.26
C ALA A 529 30.07 -21.83 -1.63
N PRO A 530 30.57 -21.79 -0.38
CA PRO A 530 30.85 -20.55 0.34
C PRO A 530 32.06 -19.78 -0.21
N GLU A 531 32.05 -18.47 -0.03
CA GLU A 531 33.20 -17.61 -0.30
C GLU A 531 34.28 -17.74 0.80
N PRO A 532 35.58 -17.71 0.45
CA PRO A 532 36.66 -17.86 1.43
C PRO A 532 36.66 -16.77 2.51
N GLY A 533 36.65 -17.18 3.78
CA GLY A 533 36.73 -16.27 4.93
C GLY A 533 35.39 -15.69 5.41
N ILE A 534 34.34 -15.75 4.59
CA ILE A 534 33.01 -15.20 4.93
C ILE A 534 32.33 -16.04 6.01
N LYS A 535 31.73 -15.35 6.99
CA LYS A 535 30.98 -15.95 8.11
C LYS A 535 29.50 -15.60 8.03
N TYR A 536 28.82 -16.22 7.06
CA TYR A 536 27.38 -16.06 6.81
C TYR A 536 26.56 -16.09 8.10
N ARG A 537 25.65 -15.13 8.25
CA ARG A 537 24.74 -14.98 9.40
C ARG A 537 23.47 -15.81 9.27
N VAL A 538 23.07 -16.16 8.04
CA VAL A 538 21.81 -16.83 7.73
C VAL A 538 22.01 -17.97 6.73
N PHE A 539 21.41 -19.14 7.02
CA PHE A 539 21.08 -20.11 5.98
C PHE A 539 19.65 -19.87 5.47
N HIS A 540 19.44 -19.91 4.16
CA HIS A 540 18.11 -19.91 3.54
C HIS A 540 17.87 -21.27 2.90
N TYR A 541 17.05 -22.14 3.50
CA TYR A 541 16.84 -23.52 3.04
C TYR A 541 15.67 -23.66 2.05
N GLY A 542 15.54 -22.67 1.16
CA GLY A 542 14.40 -22.53 0.25
C GLY A 542 14.39 -23.47 -0.97
N LEU A 543 15.46 -24.25 -1.18
CA LEU A 543 15.69 -25.12 -2.33
C LEU A 543 16.15 -26.51 -1.86
N GLU A 544 16.10 -27.53 -2.73
CA GLU A 544 16.71 -28.83 -2.45
C GLU A 544 18.24 -28.70 -2.31
N PHE A 545 18.81 -29.29 -1.27
CA PHE A 545 20.26 -29.44 -1.10
C PHE A 545 20.67 -30.89 -0.80
N LYS A 546 21.91 -31.25 -1.15
CA LYS A 546 22.40 -32.65 -1.14
C LYS A 546 23.76 -32.78 -0.48
N VAL A 547 23.92 -33.82 0.34
CA VAL A 547 25.18 -34.20 1.01
C VAL A 547 25.41 -35.69 0.76
N GLY A 548 26.32 -36.02 -0.16
CA GLY A 548 26.47 -37.38 -0.67
C GLY A 548 25.16 -37.91 -1.29
N ASN A 549 24.70 -39.07 -0.83
CA ASN A 549 23.45 -39.70 -1.27
C ASN A 549 22.20 -39.20 -0.52
N TRP A 550 22.35 -38.31 0.46
CA TRP A 550 21.25 -37.73 1.24
C TRP A 550 20.84 -36.38 0.65
N SER A 551 19.54 -36.08 0.63
CA SER A 551 19.03 -34.74 0.29
C SER A 551 17.88 -34.30 1.21
N PHE A 552 17.66 -32.99 1.24
CA PHE A 552 16.52 -32.36 1.89
C PHE A 552 15.92 -31.29 0.98
N ASP A 553 14.60 -31.34 0.83
CA ASP A 553 13.77 -30.33 0.18
C ASP A 553 12.59 -30.01 1.12
N LYS A 554 12.42 -28.74 1.48
CA LYS A 554 11.31 -28.28 2.33
C LYS A 554 9.94 -28.58 1.72
N ALA A 555 9.80 -28.63 0.39
CA ALA A 555 8.50 -28.85 -0.26
C ALA A 555 7.94 -30.26 0.02
N SER A 556 8.81 -31.24 0.27
CA SER A 556 8.43 -32.60 0.70
C SER A 556 7.71 -32.63 2.06
N TRP A 557 7.87 -31.58 2.89
CA TRP A 557 7.34 -31.49 4.25
C TRP A 557 6.11 -30.57 4.35
N ARG A 558 5.52 -30.15 3.22
CA ARG A 558 4.40 -29.17 3.18
C ARG A 558 3.14 -29.63 3.91
N ASN A 559 2.86 -30.93 3.90
CA ASN A 559 1.64 -31.51 4.48
C ASN A 559 1.95 -32.41 5.69
N VAL A 560 3.16 -32.33 6.27
CA VAL A 560 3.63 -33.26 7.30
C VAL A 560 3.60 -32.60 8.68
N ASP A 561 2.62 -33.01 9.47
CA ASP A 561 2.54 -32.84 10.92
C ASP A 561 3.80 -33.30 11.69
N VAL A 562 4.88 -32.51 11.78
CA VAL A 562 6.10 -32.85 12.58
C VAL A 562 6.21 -32.12 13.92
N VAL A 563 5.34 -31.17 14.23
CA VAL A 563 5.41 -30.31 15.43
C VAL A 563 4.53 -30.85 16.56
N ASN A 564 3.31 -31.26 16.22
CA ASN A 564 2.33 -31.87 17.14
C ASN A 564 2.52 -33.39 17.27
N LYS A 565 3.09 -34.06 16.25
CA LYS A 565 3.45 -35.48 16.37
C LYS A 565 4.77 -35.62 17.12
N CYS A 566 4.68 -36.02 18.38
CA CYS A 566 5.83 -36.28 19.24
C CYS A 566 6.89 -37.17 18.54
N TRP A 567 8.13 -36.71 18.56
CA TRP A 567 9.31 -37.37 17.99
C TRP A 567 9.30 -37.61 16.47
N ALA A 568 8.38 -36.97 15.74
CA ALA A 568 8.47 -36.89 14.28
C ALA A 568 9.69 -36.06 13.88
N GLN A 569 10.56 -36.63 13.03
CA GLN A 569 11.84 -36.02 12.69
C GLN A 569 12.14 -36.04 11.20
N PHE A 570 12.97 -35.10 10.75
CA PHE A 570 13.57 -35.15 9.42
C PHE A 570 14.58 -36.32 9.31
N PRO A 571 14.81 -36.87 8.10
CA PRO A 571 15.77 -37.94 7.85
C PRO A 571 17.15 -37.63 8.42
N ASP A 572 17.79 -38.63 9.01
CA ASP A 572 19.12 -38.46 9.59
C ASP A 572 20.15 -38.12 8.51
N PRO A 573 20.85 -36.97 8.62
CA PRO A 573 21.87 -36.58 7.68
C PRO A 573 23.17 -37.35 7.93
N PRO A 574 24.05 -37.51 6.93
CA PRO A 574 25.29 -38.26 7.09
C PRO A 574 26.21 -37.63 8.14
N ASP A 575 27.01 -38.45 8.81
CA ASP A 575 27.95 -37.98 9.81
C ASP A 575 29.10 -37.19 9.15
N PRO A 576 29.54 -36.03 9.69
CA PRO A 576 30.66 -35.26 9.16
C PRO A 576 31.95 -36.04 8.92
N SER A 577 32.21 -37.11 9.68
CA SER A 577 33.38 -37.99 9.49
C SER A 577 33.30 -38.86 8.23
N THR A 578 32.11 -39.04 7.66
CA THR A 578 31.87 -39.82 6.42
C THR A 578 31.95 -38.98 5.14
N LEU A 579 32.17 -37.67 5.26
CA LEU A 579 32.35 -36.77 4.11
C LEU A 579 33.73 -36.96 3.46
N ASP A 580 33.79 -36.76 2.14
CA ASP A 580 35.05 -36.68 1.41
C ASP A 580 35.86 -35.46 1.87
N GLN A 581 37.09 -35.70 2.34
CA GLN A 581 38.00 -34.66 2.82
C GLN A 581 39.00 -34.19 1.76
N THR A 582 38.98 -34.75 0.54
CA THR A 582 39.91 -34.39 -0.54
C THR A 582 39.54 -33.06 -1.18
N ASP A 583 38.28 -32.86 -1.58
CA ASP A 583 37.77 -31.54 -1.99
C ASP A 583 37.35 -30.71 -0.76
N LYS A 584 38.26 -29.85 -0.30
CA LYS A 584 38.03 -28.91 0.80
C LYS A 584 36.86 -27.94 0.57
N LYS A 585 36.55 -27.59 -0.69
CA LYS A 585 35.44 -26.67 -1.03
C LYS A 585 34.11 -27.41 -0.96
N LYS A 586 34.04 -28.64 -1.45
CA LYS A 586 32.86 -29.52 -1.28
C LYS A 586 32.65 -29.85 0.20
N LEU A 587 33.70 -30.21 0.93
CA LEU A 587 33.65 -30.45 2.38
C LEU A 587 33.06 -29.24 3.14
N GLN A 588 33.51 -28.02 2.86
CA GLN A 588 32.98 -26.81 3.51
C GLN A 588 31.50 -26.57 3.16
N THR A 589 31.12 -26.83 1.90
CA THR A 589 29.72 -26.76 1.43
C THR A 589 28.83 -27.76 2.17
N ASP A 590 29.31 -29.00 2.33
CA ASP A 590 28.58 -30.08 2.99
C ASP A 590 28.48 -29.84 4.50
N LEU A 591 29.54 -29.36 5.15
CA LEU A 591 29.52 -29.02 6.58
C LEU A 591 28.50 -27.92 6.90
N LEU A 592 28.41 -26.87 6.07
CA LEU A 592 27.37 -25.83 6.21
C LEU A 592 25.96 -26.40 5.99
N SER A 593 25.82 -27.32 5.04
CA SER A 593 24.54 -27.99 4.75
C SER A 593 24.09 -28.90 5.90
N LEU A 594 25.03 -29.64 6.50
CA LEU A 594 24.83 -30.43 7.71
C LEU A 594 24.49 -29.57 8.93
N GLU A 595 25.13 -28.41 9.07
CA GLU A 595 24.84 -27.45 10.14
C GLU A 595 23.37 -27.01 10.10
N CYS A 596 22.88 -26.56 8.94
CA CYS A 596 21.51 -26.11 8.74
C CYS A 596 20.46 -27.17 9.15
N ILE A 597 20.60 -28.42 8.67
CA ILE A 597 19.63 -29.47 9.00
C ILE A 597 19.76 -29.96 10.44
N LYS A 598 20.97 -29.96 11.03
CA LYS A 598 21.15 -30.31 12.45
C LYS A 598 20.48 -29.28 13.37
N THR A 599 20.56 -27.98 13.06
CA THR A 599 19.81 -26.96 13.81
C THR A 599 18.30 -27.14 13.70
N LEU A 600 17.77 -27.51 12.51
CA LEU A 600 16.35 -27.84 12.33
C LEU A 600 15.92 -29.07 13.15
N LYS A 601 16.72 -30.14 13.16
CA LYS A 601 16.42 -31.35 13.96
C LYS A 601 16.48 -31.08 15.47
N GLU A 602 17.46 -30.33 15.94
CA GLU A 602 17.57 -29.96 17.37
C GLU A 602 16.42 -29.05 17.81
N ALA A 603 16.00 -28.10 16.96
CA ALA A 603 14.83 -27.25 17.22
C ALA A 603 13.55 -28.08 17.48
N LEU A 604 13.29 -29.09 16.65
CA LEU A 604 12.16 -30.01 16.80
C LEU A 604 12.32 -30.89 18.05
N HIS A 605 13.49 -31.48 18.29
CA HIS A 605 13.75 -32.32 19.47
C HIS A 605 13.49 -31.53 20.78
N LEU A 606 14.03 -30.31 20.87
CA LEU A 606 13.81 -29.41 22.01
C LEU A 606 12.37 -28.88 22.07
N HIS A 607 11.61 -28.83 20.98
CA HIS A 607 10.18 -28.53 21.00
C HIS A 607 9.37 -29.69 21.59
N HIS A 608 9.55 -30.93 21.11
CA HIS A 608 8.87 -32.12 21.65
C HIS A 608 9.21 -32.35 23.13
N LYS A 609 10.47 -32.14 23.51
CA LYS A 609 10.92 -32.19 24.91
C LYS A 609 10.23 -31.14 25.78
N ARG A 610 10.07 -29.89 25.30
CA ARG A 610 9.33 -28.83 26.01
C ARG A 610 7.82 -29.09 26.10
N ARG A 611 7.25 -29.82 25.15
CA ARG A 611 5.84 -30.26 25.19
C ARG A 611 5.59 -31.49 26.08
N ASN A 612 6.61 -31.97 26.80
CA ASN A 612 6.54 -33.18 27.63
C ASN A 612 6.02 -34.41 26.84
N CYS A 613 6.46 -34.57 25.60
CA CYS A 613 6.17 -35.75 24.81
C CYS A 613 6.56 -37.04 25.57
N PRO A 614 5.71 -38.09 25.58
CA PRO A 614 6.01 -39.34 26.28
C PRO A 614 7.34 -39.94 25.83
N ASP A 615 8.12 -40.50 26.75
CA ASP A 615 9.44 -41.06 26.45
C ASP A 615 9.35 -42.06 25.27
N PRO A 616 10.22 -42.00 24.24
CA PRO A 616 10.19 -42.95 23.12
C PRO A 616 10.20 -44.42 23.55
N SER A 617 10.85 -44.75 24.67
CA SER A 617 10.90 -46.11 25.25
C SER A 617 9.61 -46.52 25.97
N SER A 618 8.71 -45.58 26.28
CA SER A 618 7.36 -45.89 26.79
C SER A 618 6.40 -46.28 25.66
N LEU A 619 6.55 -45.66 24.48
CA LEU A 619 5.69 -45.91 23.31
C LEU A 619 5.89 -47.31 22.71
N SER A 620 7.09 -47.90 22.83
CA SER A 620 7.36 -49.27 22.35
C SER A 620 6.58 -50.37 23.06
N ASN A 621 6.01 -50.09 24.24
CA ASN A 621 5.19 -51.05 24.98
C ASN A 621 3.69 -50.98 24.65
N SER A 622 3.27 -50.08 23.74
CA SER A 622 1.86 -49.89 23.39
C SER A 622 1.63 -49.66 21.88
N ASN A 623 2.21 -50.51 21.01
CA ASN A 623 1.62 -50.86 19.70
C ASN A 623 2.42 -51.97 18.98
N SER A 624 2.18 -53.24 19.34
CA SER A 624 2.63 -54.41 18.56
C SER A 624 1.64 -54.82 17.45
N GLN A 625 0.63 -53.99 17.17
CA GLN A 625 -0.42 -54.23 16.15
C GLN A 625 -0.80 -52.93 15.39
N ALA A 626 0.20 -52.21 14.86
CA ALA A 626 -0.02 -51.01 14.04
C ALA A 626 1.08 -50.78 12.98
N ALA A 627 1.70 -51.86 12.49
CA ALA A 627 2.90 -51.82 11.64
C ALA A 627 2.76 -52.52 10.27
N GLU A 628 1.52 -52.71 9.81
CA GLU A 628 1.16 -53.10 8.43
C GLU A 628 -0.14 -52.35 8.04
N GLU A 629 -0.36 -52.13 6.73
CA GLU A 629 -1.42 -51.29 6.11
C GLU A 629 -1.31 -49.75 6.19
N VAL A 630 -0.44 -49.15 5.37
CA VAL A 630 -0.82 -47.97 4.54
C VAL A 630 -0.25 -48.11 3.12
N VAL A 631 -0.65 -49.17 2.41
CA VAL A 631 -0.52 -49.22 0.93
C VAL A 631 -1.80 -48.67 0.31
N VAL A 632 -1.68 -47.89 -0.76
CA VAL A 632 -2.74 -47.06 -1.34
C VAL A 632 -4.01 -47.86 -1.68
N SER A 633 -5.16 -47.42 -1.17
CA SER A 633 -6.47 -47.70 -1.78
C SER A 633 -7.38 -46.48 -1.77
N ARG A 634 -7.55 -45.87 -2.96
CA ARG A 634 -8.65 -44.95 -3.24
C ARG A 634 -9.79 -45.74 -3.85
N LYS A 635 -10.90 -45.99 -3.13
CA LYS A 635 -12.20 -46.13 -3.81
C LYS A 635 -13.45 -45.83 -2.99
N LEU A 636 -14.26 -44.98 -3.61
CA LEU A 636 -15.71 -44.84 -3.49
C LEU A 636 -16.41 -46.19 -3.24
N GLY A 637 -17.35 -46.25 -2.29
CA GLY A 637 -17.92 -47.53 -1.81
C GLY A 637 -19.26 -47.96 -2.42
N LYS A 638 -19.58 -49.25 -2.23
CA LYS A 638 -20.87 -49.97 -2.45
C LYS A 638 -21.50 -49.90 -3.87
N LEU A 639 -22.09 -50.96 -4.43
CA LEU A 639 -22.75 -52.16 -3.84
C LEU A 639 -22.39 -53.49 -4.55
N ASP A 640 -22.72 -54.60 -3.87
CA ASP A 640 -23.07 -55.96 -4.31
C ASP A 640 -22.13 -56.79 -5.24
N GLY A 641 -22.17 -58.14 -5.11
CA GLY A 641 -21.51 -59.06 -6.07
C GLY A 641 -20.91 -60.37 -5.55
N SER A 642 -21.66 -61.16 -4.79
CA SER A 642 -21.30 -62.46 -4.18
C SER A 642 -20.54 -63.52 -5.02
N LEU A 643 -19.79 -64.41 -4.33
CA LEU A 643 -19.35 -65.79 -4.67
C LEU A 643 -18.09 -66.10 -5.53
N GLY A 644 -17.07 -66.69 -4.86
CA GLY A 644 -16.24 -67.84 -5.31
C GLY A 644 -15.05 -67.60 -6.28
N LEU A 645 -14.08 -68.51 -6.45
CA LEU A 645 -13.56 -69.62 -5.61
C LEU A 645 -12.23 -70.16 -6.19
N GLY A 646 -11.09 -70.06 -5.48
CA GLY A 646 -9.83 -70.77 -5.80
C GLY A 646 -9.06 -70.30 -7.06
N SER A 647 -7.91 -70.88 -7.43
CA SER A 647 -6.94 -71.74 -6.69
C SER A 647 -5.64 -71.93 -7.51
N ASN A 648 -4.45 -71.96 -6.87
CA ASN A 648 -3.20 -72.63 -7.32
C ASN A 648 -2.50 -72.13 -8.64
N HIS A 649 -1.19 -72.28 -8.92
CA HIS A 649 0.06 -72.48 -8.15
C HIS A 649 1.30 -72.25 -9.08
N VAL A 650 2.51 -71.90 -8.56
CA VAL A 650 3.86 -72.50 -8.84
C VAL A 650 4.30 -72.82 -10.31
N GLN A 651 5.50 -72.53 -10.85
CA GLN A 651 6.78 -71.93 -10.38
C GLN A 651 7.81 -71.65 -11.53
N THR A 652 8.89 -70.91 -11.22
CA THR A 652 10.29 -70.95 -11.76
C THR A 652 10.67 -70.70 -13.24
N ASN A 653 11.51 -69.66 -13.43
CA ASN A 653 12.76 -69.59 -14.26
C ASN A 653 12.63 -69.63 -15.82
N HIS A 654 13.58 -69.20 -16.69
CA HIS A 654 14.92 -68.54 -16.70
C HIS A 654 15.09 -67.85 -18.10
N SER A 655 16.08 -67.01 -18.49
CA SER A 655 17.25 -66.35 -17.86
C SER A 655 17.66 -65.05 -18.66
N GLU A 656 18.91 -64.94 -19.15
CA GLU A 656 19.55 -63.83 -19.91
C GLU A 656 19.10 -63.74 -21.40
N GLU A 657 19.30 -62.67 -22.20
CA GLU A 657 20.34 -61.62 -22.24
C GLU A 657 19.81 -60.21 -22.70
N ILE A 658 20.68 -59.30 -23.18
CA ILE A 658 20.50 -57.82 -23.22
C ILE A 658 19.84 -57.25 -24.49
N SER A 659 18.95 -56.25 -24.36
CA SER A 659 18.60 -55.24 -25.39
C SER A 659 17.92 -53.98 -24.79
N GLU A 660 17.82 -52.89 -25.55
CA GLU A 660 17.32 -51.56 -25.13
C GLU A 660 15.80 -51.48 -24.79
N PRO A 661 15.37 -50.53 -23.93
CA PRO A 661 13.99 -50.44 -23.45
C PRO A 661 13.02 -49.87 -24.50
N THR A 662 12.15 -50.73 -25.05
CA THR A 662 11.04 -50.31 -25.91
C THR A 662 9.81 -49.92 -25.09
N LEU A 663 9.22 -48.77 -25.42
CA LEU A 663 8.01 -48.23 -24.76
C LEU A 663 6.78 -49.10 -25.07
N THR A 664 6.25 -49.79 -24.07
CA THR A 664 5.00 -50.56 -24.16
C THR A 664 3.79 -49.75 -23.67
N ASP A 665 3.22 -48.93 -24.57
CA ASP A 665 1.99 -48.15 -24.32
C ASP A 665 0.75 -49.08 -24.23
N GLY A 666 0.61 -49.77 -23.09
CA GLY A 666 -0.24 -50.95 -22.92
C GLY A 666 -1.57 -50.78 -22.17
N MET A 667 -1.87 -49.60 -21.61
CA MET A 667 -3.09 -49.40 -20.79
C MET A 667 -3.90 -48.11 -21.07
N PHE A 668 -3.50 -47.28 -22.05
CA PHE A 668 -4.20 -46.00 -22.35
C PHE A 668 -5.02 -45.98 -23.64
N SER A 669 -5.06 -47.07 -24.41
CA SER A 669 -5.77 -47.11 -25.71
C SER A 669 -7.30 -47.04 -25.58
N SER A 670 -7.91 -47.83 -24.70
CA SER A 670 -9.38 -47.95 -24.59
C SER A 670 -10.04 -46.65 -24.11
N VAL A 671 -9.44 -45.96 -23.12
CA VAL A 671 -9.94 -44.67 -22.60
C VAL A 671 -9.79 -43.57 -23.65
N ARG A 672 -8.65 -43.51 -24.37
CA ARG A 672 -8.47 -42.59 -25.50
C ARG A 672 -9.50 -42.85 -26.61
N PHE A 673 -9.80 -44.10 -26.92
CA PHE A 673 -10.82 -44.46 -27.93
C PHE A 673 -12.22 -43.99 -27.52
N TRP A 674 -12.61 -44.18 -26.25
CA TRP A 674 -13.88 -43.67 -25.72
C TRP A 674 -13.97 -42.15 -25.73
N VAL A 675 -12.90 -41.44 -25.36
CA VAL A 675 -12.87 -39.97 -25.44
C VAL A 675 -12.97 -39.49 -26.88
N VAL A 676 -12.21 -40.07 -27.83
CA VAL A 676 -12.29 -39.72 -29.25
C VAL A 676 -13.68 -40.02 -29.83
N ALA A 677 -14.31 -41.13 -29.45
CA ALA A 677 -15.68 -41.45 -29.85
C ALA A 677 -16.70 -40.45 -29.27
N LEU A 678 -16.54 -40.02 -28.02
CA LEU A 678 -17.39 -39.01 -27.39
C LEU A 678 -17.25 -37.65 -28.11
N TRP A 679 -16.03 -37.21 -28.38
CA TRP A 679 -15.76 -35.97 -29.13
C TRP A 679 -16.28 -36.03 -30.57
N ALA A 680 -16.19 -37.19 -31.24
CA ALA A 680 -16.79 -37.41 -32.56
C ALA A 680 -18.33 -37.33 -32.52
N PHE A 681 -18.98 -37.91 -31.50
CA PHE A 681 -20.42 -37.79 -31.29
C PHE A 681 -20.86 -36.35 -31.00
N CYS A 682 -20.14 -35.63 -30.13
CA CYS A 682 -20.40 -34.20 -29.88
C CYS A 682 -20.19 -33.36 -31.15
N GLY A 683 -19.16 -33.66 -31.95
CA GLY A 683 -18.93 -33.03 -33.25
C GLY A 683 -20.06 -33.28 -34.26
N LEU A 684 -20.55 -34.51 -34.38
CA LEU A 684 -21.71 -34.84 -35.22
C LEU A 684 -23.01 -34.19 -34.70
N GLY A 685 -23.20 -34.11 -33.38
CA GLY A 685 -24.32 -33.39 -32.78
C GLY A 685 -24.29 -31.89 -33.10
N PHE A 686 -23.12 -31.25 -32.97
CA PHE A 686 -22.94 -29.85 -33.33
C PHE A 686 -23.16 -29.61 -34.83
N LEU A 687 -22.63 -30.48 -35.70
CA LEU A 687 -22.80 -30.39 -37.15
C LEU A 687 -24.24 -30.65 -37.61
N THR A 688 -24.99 -31.54 -36.96
CA THR A 688 -26.42 -31.75 -37.28
C THR A 688 -27.29 -30.57 -36.81
N VAL A 689 -27.06 -30.04 -35.61
CA VAL A 689 -27.72 -28.80 -35.13
C VAL A 689 -27.41 -27.61 -36.05
N ALA A 690 -26.14 -27.42 -36.42
CA ALA A 690 -25.75 -26.39 -37.39
C ALA A 690 -26.40 -26.61 -38.77
N SER A 691 -26.44 -27.85 -39.26
CA SER A 691 -27.10 -28.19 -40.54
C SER A 691 -28.59 -27.85 -40.53
N VAL A 692 -29.31 -28.10 -39.44
CA VAL A 692 -30.72 -27.71 -39.29
C VAL A 692 -30.87 -26.18 -39.28
N LEU A 693 -30.05 -25.47 -38.50
CA LEU A 693 -30.09 -24.00 -38.40
C LEU A 693 -29.77 -23.30 -39.74
N PHE A 694 -28.83 -23.82 -40.52
CA PHE A 694 -28.45 -23.24 -41.82
C PHE A 694 -29.30 -23.74 -43.01
N SER A 695 -29.92 -24.92 -42.92
CA SER A 695 -30.88 -25.40 -43.93
C SER A 695 -32.21 -24.63 -43.89
N GLY A 696 -32.59 -24.09 -42.73
CA GLY A 696 -33.83 -23.33 -42.54
C GLY A 696 -33.91 -21.97 -43.24
N ARG A 697 -32.87 -21.52 -43.98
CA ARG A 697 -32.84 -20.19 -44.62
C ARG A 697 -32.36 -20.23 -46.09
N LYS A 698 -33.22 -20.70 -46.99
CA LYS A 698 -33.09 -20.48 -48.45
C LYS A 698 -34.40 -20.00 -49.09
N GLY A 699 -34.35 -18.81 -49.68
CA GLY A 699 -35.46 -18.14 -50.37
C GLY A 699 -35.79 -16.78 -49.73
N LYS A 700 -35.82 -15.65 -50.44
CA LYS A 700 -35.76 -15.39 -51.89
C LYS A 700 -34.57 -14.45 -52.25
N GLY A 701 -34.20 -14.41 -53.53
CA GLY A 701 -33.25 -13.42 -54.08
C GLY A 701 -33.90 -12.05 -54.37
N LYS A 702 -33.27 -11.12 -55.11
CA LYS A 702 -32.21 -11.26 -56.13
C LYS A 702 -31.49 -9.92 -56.40
N ARG A 703 -30.19 -10.01 -56.77
CA ARG A 703 -29.37 -9.05 -57.56
C ARG A 703 -29.10 -7.64 -56.96
N GLY A 704 -27.88 -7.09 -57.08
CA GLY A 704 -26.62 -7.71 -57.54
C GLY A 704 -25.50 -6.73 -57.97
N LYS A 705 -24.38 -7.33 -58.41
CA LYS A 705 -23.15 -6.73 -59.00
C LYS A 705 -22.19 -5.95 -58.07
N SER A 706 -21.12 -6.64 -57.68
CA SER A 706 -19.69 -6.36 -58.00
C SER A 706 -19.29 -5.00 -58.64
N HIS A 707 -18.07 -4.47 -58.43
CA HIS A 707 -16.83 -5.15 -57.98
C HIS A 707 -15.82 -4.23 -57.25
N ARG A 708 -15.00 -4.85 -56.37
CA ARG A 708 -13.60 -4.57 -55.98
C ARG A 708 -12.93 -3.26 -56.46
N ILE A 709 -12.25 -2.60 -55.51
CA ILE A 709 -10.97 -1.89 -55.73
C ILE A 709 -9.86 -2.51 -54.85
N LYS A 710 -8.59 -2.32 -55.22
CA LYS A 710 -7.38 -2.86 -54.57
C LYS A 710 -6.53 -1.68 -54.03
N ARG A 711 -5.58 -1.94 -53.12
CA ARG A 711 -4.48 -1.04 -52.66
C ARG A 711 -3.96 -0.11 -53.80
N ARG A 712 -3.49 1.13 -53.60
CA ARG A 712 -2.48 1.57 -52.59
C ARG A 712 -2.22 3.12 -52.65
N ASN A 713 -1.60 3.68 -51.61
CA ASN A 713 -0.68 4.86 -51.58
C ASN A 713 -1.13 6.31 -51.97
N SER A 714 -1.11 7.20 -50.96
CA SER A 714 -0.44 8.53 -50.89
C SER A 714 -0.47 9.56 -52.05
N GLY A 715 -0.94 10.80 -51.77
CA GLY A 715 -0.60 12.01 -52.57
C GLY A 715 -1.41 13.31 -52.29
N THR A 716 -0.79 14.26 -51.57
CA THR A 716 -0.80 15.75 -51.71
C THR A 716 -1.92 16.56 -52.44
N GLY A 717 -2.23 17.76 -51.90
CA GLY A 717 -2.99 18.88 -52.55
C GLY A 717 -4.41 19.05 -51.99
N PHE A 718 -4.89 20.13 -51.36
CA PHE A 718 -4.62 21.60 -51.37
C PHE A 718 -5.40 22.39 -52.47
N MET A 719 -6.08 23.48 -52.06
CA MET A 719 -6.94 24.42 -52.85
C MET A 719 -8.32 23.94 -53.37
N ASP A 720 -9.30 24.81 -53.68
CA ASP A 720 -9.80 26.03 -52.98
C ASP A 720 -11.16 26.52 -53.60
N ILE A 721 -11.80 27.52 -52.98
CA ILE A 721 -12.63 28.61 -53.57
C ILE A 721 -13.82 28.26 -54.54
N SER A 722 -15.04 28.34 -53.97
CA SER A 722 -16.23 29.04 -54.53
C SER A 722 -16.93 28.50 -55.81
N SER A 723 -18.08 29.01 -56.32
CA SER A 723 -18.92 30.17 -55.94
C SER A 723 -20.40 30.03 -56.42
N ARG A 724 -21.30 30.88 -55.87
CA ARG A 724 -22.55 31.42 -56.49
C ARG A 724 -23.72 30.43 -56.75
N ASP A 725 -25.00 30.87 -56.85
CA ASP A 725 -25.61 32.21 -56.69
C ASP A 725 -27.11 32.12 -56.28
N ARG A 726 -27.61 33.10 -55.49
CA ARG A 726 -29.00 33.69 -55.51
C ARG A 726 -30.24 32.80 -55.21
N HIS A 727 -31.42 33.32 -54.81
CA HIS A 727 -31.87 34.68 -54.43
C HIS A 727 -33.06 34.67 -53.42
N LEU A 728 -32.99 35.54 -52.40
CA LEU A 728 -34.04 36.36 -51.74
C LEU A 728 -35.53 35.91 -51.65
N ARG A 729 -36.01 35.78 -50.39
CA ARG A 729 -37.17 36.44 -49.71
C ARG A 729 -36.96 36.25 -48.19
N GLY A 730 -37.28 37.14 -47.24
CA GLY A 730 -37.99 38.43 -47.26
C GLY A 730 -39.47 38.27 -46.88
N GLY A 731 -39.96 38.67 -45.70
CA GLY A 731 -39.29 39.27 -44.52
C GLY A 731 -40.27 39.48 -43.33
N GLU A 732 -39.91 40.39 -42.39
CA GLU A 732 -40.74 40.94 -41.29
C GLU A 732 -40.95 40.11 -39.99
N VAL A 733 -41.45 40.81 -38.95
CA VAL A 733 -41.21 40.75 -37.48
C VAL A 733 -42.38 41.54 -36.80
N PRO A 734 -42.72 41.47 -35.47
CA PRO A 734 -42.32 40.58 -34.36
C PRO A 734 -43.49 39.80 -33.70
N SER A 735 -43.16 38.95 -32.72
CA SER A 735 -43.89 38.79 -31.44
C SER A 735 -42.91 38.28 -30.38
#